data_AF-A0A381ZS97-F1
#
_entry.id   AF-A0A381ZS97-F1
#
_cell.length_a   1.000
_cell.length_b   1.000
_cell.length_c   1.000
_cell.angle_alpha   90.00
_cell.angle_beta   90.00
_cell.angle_gamma   90.00
#
_symmetry.space_group_name_H-M   'P 1'
#
loop_
_entity.id
_entity.type
_entity.pdbx_description
1 polymer ?
#
loop_
_entity_poly.entity_id
_entity_poly.type
_entity_poly.pdbx_seq_one_letter_code
_entity_poly.pdbx_strand_id
1 'polypeptide(L)'
;NIFLYGSGRFTLKAGEARRFSIALLVGDGYDDLTLNAKTARQIYDTNYQFAKPPEKPTLTAVPSDEKVTLYWNDIAESSWDPISEEYDFEGYVIYRSTDPSFLDQQNITDINGSRFLFEPLTTITGGWAKWDLINDYVGPSDIPYTGRGISYHLGNNTGLVHSFVDSNNVINGQRYYYAICSYDHGTKIMDIGPSESSKTITLNPETNEIFLDINTASIIPSLPAAGYIKGSVADYDSLSFIKRIAGFGTGDFYLEVLDPRAIEDTNTFQITFDASPTRYSIEDLNPVIETRISKTNVFITLKKNRVNPNRFILKDNNGTIMTLGQDYLLFPEAGQVVVTDTLSSNINNGDSVKIEYTHYPLWESKRLNNEESNPVVDGIKIYVKDKILALNDEKSKWTDGSTGNYQATIGPYDGKRSNMRAADYEVRWFDSIADTSSLGTATAPFQIWNVTPGLVPFKKKIVVLDYKVRNKTWDLGESVVIFEEGASLTISWQIDFDIPLNGDVSHPVGGDIYYIATDRPFKANDIYQFQTIASTINVESASNALDEIRVVPNPYVVTNILEPLDRQNPRDRGPRRVYFDKLPNECTIRIYTTTGELVKVISHSATFDNGQEFWDLTTKDNFPISYGVYIYHVDAGELGEKIGRLAVIK
;
A
#
# COMPACT_ATOMS: atom_id res chain seq x y z
N ASN A 1 32.56 22.45 -8.84
CA ASN A 1 33.96 22.30 -8.39
C ASN A 1 34.49 20.94 -8.83
N ILE A 2 35.57 20.91 -9.61
CA ILE A 2 36.28 19.66 -9.92
C ILE A 2 37.43 19.53 -8.94
N PHE A 3 37.42 18.48 -8.11
CA PHE A 3 38.50 18.18 -7.16
C PHE A 3 39.43 17.16 -7.80
N LEU A 4 40.68 17.55 -8.03
CA LEU A 4 41.73 16.66 -8.54
C LEU A 4 42.54 16.11 -7.35
N TYR A 5 42.43 14.81 -7.13
CA TYR A 5 43.22 14.11 -6.12
C TYR A 5 44.47 13.49 -6.75
N GLY A 6 45.63 13.79 -6.20
CA GLY A 6 46.90 13.25 -6.66
C GLY A 6 47.55 12.39 -5.58
N SER A 7 48.00 11.19 -5.94
CA SER A 7 48.97 10.46 -5.12
C SER A 7 50.37 11.00 -5.40
N GLY A 8 51.23 11.06 -4.37
CA GLY A 8 52.66 11.23 -4.59
C GLY A 8 53.26 10.07 -5.41
N ARG A 9 54.56 10.13 -5.72
CA ARG A 9 55.25 9.06 -6.45
C ARG A 9 55.28 7.77 -5.60
N PHE A 10 54.75 6.68 -6.13
CA PHE A 10 54.89 5.34 -5.55
C PHE A 10 55.15 4.31 -6.64
N THR A 11 55.68 3.14 -6.24
CA THR A 11 55.97 2.02 -7.15
C THR A 11 54.86 0.98 -7.02
N LEU A 12 54.23 0.62 -8.14
CA LEU A 12 53.23 -0.45 -8.23
C LEU A 12 53.76 -1.54 -9.15
N LYS A 13 54.04 -2.74 -8.62
CA LYS A 13 54.51 -3.86 -9.44
C LYS A 13 53.38 -4.47 -10.25
N ALA A 14 53.71 -5.15 -11.35
CA ALA A 14 52.72 -5.88 -12.14
C ALA A 14 51.99 -6.92 -11.26
N GLY A 15 50.65 -6.87 -11.25
CA GLY A 15 49.79 -7.74 -10.43
C GLY A 15 49.57 -7.28 -8.98
N GLU A 16 50.16 -6.17 -8.56
CA GLU A 16 50.00 -5.63 -7.21
C GLU A 16 48.76 -4.74 -7.09
N ALA A 17 48.00 -4.91 -6.02
CA ALA A 17 46.90 -4.02 -5.66
C ALA A 17 47.31 -3.12 -4.47
N ARG A 18 46.86 -1.86 -4.48
CA ARG A 18 47.02 -0.90 -3.39
C ARG A 18 45.68 -0.30 -3.02
N ARG A 19 45.44 -0.15 -1.72
CA ARG A 19 44.28 0.58 -1.20
C ARG A 19 44.61 2.06 -1.15
N PHE A 20 43.73 2.89 -1.67
CA PHE A 20 43.77 4.34 -1.53
C PHE A 20 42.64 4.78 -0.61
N SER A 21 42.91 5.81 0.16
CA SER A 21 41.97 6.41 1.10
C SER A 21 41.98 7.90 0.87
N ILE A 22 40.82 8.46 0.56
CA ILE A 22 40.64 9.87 0.22
C ILE A 22 39.58 10.41 1.16
N ALA A 23 39.88 11.54 1.80
CA ALA A 23 38.91 12.26 2.62
C ALA A 23 38.77 13.68 2.06
N LEU A 24 37.53 14.10 1.83
CA LEU A 24 37.19 15.50 1.58
C LEU A 24 36.64 16.08 2.88
N LEU A 25 37.31 17.09 3.42
CA LEU A 25 36.91 17.75 4.65
C LEU A 25 36.27 19.08 4.32
N VAL A 26 35.02 19.23 4.76
CA VAL A 26 34.21 20.46 4.66
C VAL A 26 33.62 20.73 6.03
N GLY A 27 33.28 21.99 6.31
CA GLY A 27 32.62 22.39 7.55
C GLY A 27 32.22 23.86 7.50
N ASP A 28 31.18 24.21 8.26
CA ASP A 28 30.63 25.58 8.30
C ASP A 28 31.60 26.59 8.93
N GLY A 29 32.48 26.11 9.80
CA GLY A 29 33.50 26.91 10.49
C GLY A 29 34.73 26.09 10.87
N TYR A 30 35.69 26.75 11.53
CA TYR A 30 36.94 26.10 11.93
C TYR A 30 36.72 24.90 12.87
N ASP A 31 35.81 25.04 13.84
CA ASP A 31 35.56 24.00 14.83
C ASP A 31 34.87 22.78 14.22
N ASP A 32 33.87 22.98 13.35
CA ASP A 32 33.21 21.88 12.63
C ASP A 32 34.16 21.21 11.64
N LEU A 33 34.97 21.97 10.90
CA LEU A 33 36.00 21.41 10.02
C LEU A 33 37.01 20.54 10.81
N THR A 34 37.43 21.02 11.98
CA THR A 34 38.36 20.28 12.87
C THR A 34 37.71 19.03 13.42
N LEU A 35 36.42 19.08 13.76
CA LEU A 35 35.66 17.92 14.21
C LEU A 35 35.50 16.89 13.10
N ASN A 36 35.10 17.31 11.89
CA ASN A 36 35.01 16.45 10.72
C ASN A 36 36.35 15.79 10.37
N ALA A 37 37.47 16.51 10.56
CA ALA A 37 38.82 15.95 10.40
C ALA A 37 39.11 14.83 11.41
N LYS A 38 38.73 15.00 12.69
CA LYS A 38 38.88 13.98 13.73
C LYS A 38 38.01 12.75 13.42
N THR A 39 36.76 12.96 13.00
CA THR A 39 35.84 11.88 12.61
C THR A 39 36.37 11.10 11.41
N ALA A 40 36.82 11.78 10.36
CA ALA A 40 37.41 11.12 9.18
C ALA A 40 38.66 10.30 9.55
N ARG A 41 39.48 10.80 10.48
CA ARG A 41 40.64 10.06 10.98
C ARG A 41 40.21 8.81 11.76
N GLN A 42 39.21 8.90 12.61
CA GLN A 42 38.66 7.76 13.34
C GLN A 42 38.10 6.68 12.40
N ILE A 43 37.38 7.07 11.34
CA ILE A 43 36.89 6.13 10.32
C ILE A 43 38.04 5.39 9.63
N TYR A 44 39.12 6.11 9.32
CA TYR A 44 40.31 5.52 8.73
C TYR A 44 41.01 4.54 9.70
N ASP A 45 41.19 4.95 10.97
CA ASP A 45 41.87 4.14 11.99
C ASP A 45 41.05 2.90 12.39
N THR A 46 39.72 2.93 12.23
CA THR A 46 38.80 1.79 12.40
C THR A 46 38.62 0.95 11.13
N ASN A 47 39.45 1.17 10.10
CA ASN A 47 39.44 0.41 8.85
C ASN A 47 38.05 0.38 8.18
N TYR A 48 37.33 1.52 8.21
CA TYR A 48 36.01 1.70 7.60
C TYR A 48 34.89 0.84 8.19
N GLN A 49 35.05 0.36 9.42
CA GLN A 49 33.96 -0.27 10.19
C GLN A 49 33.16 0.83 10.91
N PHE A 50 32.32 1.54 10.17
CA PHE A 50 31.42 2.58 10.70
C PHE A 50 29.96 2.21 10.40
N ALA A 51 29.03 2.77 11.17
CA ALA A 51 27.59 2.47 11.10
C ALA A 51 27.09 2.36 9.65
N LYS A 52 26.61 1.17 9.26
CA LYS A 52 25.93 0.96 7.99
C LYS A 52 24.43 1.19 8.26
N PRO A 53 23.82 2.24 7.70
CA PRO A 53 22.39 2.44 7.88
C PRO A 53 21.59 1.30 7.25
N PRO A 54 20.33 1.10 7.67
CA PRO A 54 19.46 0.11 7.06
C PRO A 54 19.27 0.34 5.56
N GLU A 55 18.87 -0.72 4.84
CA GLU A 55 18.55 -0.63 3.41
C GLU A 55 17.49 0.45 3.14
N LYS A 56 17.58 1.08 1.97
CA LYS A 56 16.69 2.17 1.58
C LYS A 56 15.33 1.64 1.14
N PRO A 57 14.23 2.10 1.74
CA PRO A 57 12.89 1.75 1.25
C PRO A 57 12.62 2.41 -0.10
N THR A 58 11.84 1.75 -0.95
CA THR A 58 11.40 2.30 -2.25
C THR A 58 10.16 3.17 -2.04
N LEU A 59 10.27 4.46 -2.34
CA LEU A 59 9.20 5.45 -2.16
C LEU A 59 8.35 5.61 -3.42
N THR A 60 7.03 5.67 -3.24
CA THR A 60 6.11 6.18 -4.25
C THR A 60 5.32 7.36 -3.70
N ALA A 61 5.10 8.39 -4.54
CA ALA A 61 4.32 9.57 -4.21
C ALA A 61 3.17 9.77 -5.20
N VAL A 62 1.98 10.02 -4.67
CA VAL A 62 0.73 10.20 -5.41
C VAL A 62 0.22 11.61 -5.15
N PRO A 63 0.13 12.48 -6.17
CA PRO A 63 -0.42 13.82 -6.04
C PRO A 63 -1.94 13.75 -5.89
N SER A 64 -2.49 14.68 -5.12
CA SER A 64 -3.92 14.92 -5.03
C SER A 64 -4.16 16.39 -4.66
N ASP A 65 -5.42 16.78 -4.55
CA ASP A 65 -5.80 18.15 -4.21
C ASP A 65 -5.34 18.51 -2.79
N GLU A 66 -4.42 19.46 -2.69
CA GLU A 66 -3.84 19.97 -1.43
C GLU A 66 -3.23 18.88 -0.53
N LYS A 67 -2.82 17.76 -1.13
CA LYS A 67 -2.19 16.66 -0.40
C LYS A 67 -1.34 15.75 -1.29
N VAL A 68 -0.45 14.99 -0.67
CA VAL A 68 0.37 13.96 -1.32
C VAL A 68 0.28 12.69 -0.49
N THR A 69 -0.11 11.58 -1.11
CA THR A 69 -0.03 10.24 -0.48
C THR A 69 1.33 9.63 -0.79
N LEU A 70 2.06 9.27 0.25
CA LEU A 70 3.35 8.59 0.19
C LEU A 70 3.17 7.15 0.65
N TYR A 71 3.81 6.19 -0.01
CA TYR A 71 3.89 4.81 0.47
C TYR A 71 5.21 4.17 0.08
N TRP A 72 5.66 3.19 0.86
CA TRP A 72 6.97 2.57 0.68
C TRP A 72 6.97 1.08 1.06
N ASN A 73 8.02 0.37 0.66
CA ASN A 73 8.22 -1.04 1.02
C ASN A 73 9.00 -1.22 2.34
N ASP A 74 8.96 -2.44 2.84
CA ASP A 74 9.46 -2.87 4.15
C ASP A 74 10.91 -3.41 4.11
N ILE A 75 11.63 -3.22 3.01
CA ILE A 75 12.95 -3.85 2.80
C ILE A 75 13.95 -3.53 3.93
N ALA A 76 13.84 -2.33 4.50
CA ALA A 76 14.67 -1.86 5.60
C ALA A 76 14.49 -2.66 6.89
N GLU A 77 13.28 -3.17 7.17
CA GLU A 77 12.96 -3.91 8.41
C GLU A 77 13.71 -5.25 8.49
N SER A 78 14.10 -5.78 7.33
CA SER A 78 14.88 -7.03 7.20
C SER A 78 16.36 -6.78 6.91
N SER A 79 16.83 -5.54 7.05
CA SER A 79 18.21 -5.16 6.80
C SER A 79 19.13 -5.74 7.88
N TRP A 80 20.09 -6.56 7.47
CA TRP A 80 21.17 -7.05 8.32
C TRP A 80 22.35 -6.08 8.33
N ASP A 81 22.82 -5.67 9.51
CA ASP A 81 24.06 -4.90 9.64
C ASP A 81 25.27 -5.85 9.78
N PRO A 82 26.19 -5.89 8.79
CA PRO A 82 27.38 -6.73 8.86
C PRO A 82 28.39 -6.31 9.93
N ILE A 83 28.27 -5.13 10.52
CA ILE A 83 29.23 -4.60 11.51
C ILE A 83 28.79 -4.97 12.92
N SER A 84 27.54 -4.67 13.29
CA SER A 84 26.97 -5.10 14.57
C SER A 84 26.64 -6.59 14.62
N GLU A 85 26.50 -7.24 13.45
CA GLU A 85 26.01 -8.62 13.32
C GLU A 85 24.60 -8.79 13.93
N GLU A 86 23.75 -7.77 13.78
CA GLU A 86 22.39 -7.72 14.30
C GLU A 86 21.41 -7.14 13.26
N TYR A 87 20.11 -7.33 13.51
CA TYR A 87 19.05 -6.59 12.83
C TYR A 87 18.70 -5.41 13.74
N ASP A 88 19.23 -4.22 13.43
CA ASP A 88 19.20 -3.03 14.28
C ASP A 88 18.28 -1.91 13.76
N PHE A 89 17.46 -2.22 12.75
CA PHE A 89 16.43 -1.31 12.24
C PHE A 89 15.50 -0.84 13.37
N GLU A 90 15.26 0.46 13.44
CA GLU A 90 14.39 1.06 14.46
C GLU A 90 13.15 1.73 13.85
N GLY A 91 13.28 2.43 12.73
CA GLY A 91 12.12 3.12 12.16
C GLY A 91 12.35 3.88 10.87
N TYR A 92 11.33 4.67 10.52
CA TYR A 92 11.23 5.48 9.32
C TYR A 92 11.00 6.95 9.65
N VAL A 93 11.55 7.85 8.83
CA VAL A 93 11.33 9.30 8.95
C VAL A 93 11.14 9.93 7.56
N ILE A 94 10.16 10.84 7.44
CA ILE A 94 9.88 11.57 6.20
C ILE A 94 10.40 12.99 6.29
N TYR A 95 11.06 13.42 5.23
CA TYR A 95 11.45 14.80 4.99
C TYR A 95 10.72 15.34 3.76
N ARG A 96 10.32 16.61 3.83
CA ARG A 96 9.72 17.35 2.73
C ARG A 96 10.47 18.66 2.53
N SER A 97 10.78 19.00 1.29
CA SER A 97 11.40 20.28 0.95
C SER A 97 10.90 20.80 -0.40
N THR A 98 11.03 22.11 -0.64
CA THR A 98 10.92 22.70 -1.98
C THR A 98 12.26 22.79 -2.71
N ASP A 99 13.35 22.44 -2.03
CA ASP A 99 14.72 22.37 -2.52
C ASP A 99 15.18 20.90 -2.58
N PRO A 100 15.70 20.40 -3.72
CA PRO A 100 16.14 19.02 -3.84
C PRO A 100 17.30 18.66 -2.88
N SER A 101 18.04 19.63 -2.35
CA SER A 101 19.14 19.39 -1.41
C SER A 101 18.71 19.11 0.04
N PHE A 102 17.44 19.38 0.39
CA PHE A 102 16.89 19.29 1.75
C PHE A 102 17.64 20.12 2.82
N LEU A 103 18.56 21.01 2.43
CA LEU A 103 19.36 21.81 3.38
C LEU A 103 18.52 22.79 4.21
N ASP A 104 17.35 23.17 3.71
CA ASP A 104 16.35 23.96 4.43
C ASP A 104 15.75 23.23 5.64
N GLN A 105 15.85 21.89 5.67
CA GLN A 105 15.41 21.06 6.78
C GLN A 105 16.53 20.79 7.80
N GLN A 106 17.79 21.15 7.51
CA GLN A 106 18.93 20.93 8.41
C GLN A 106 19.01 21.99 9.52
N ASN A 107 17.99 22.04 10.37
CA ASN A 107 17.81 23.11 11.36
C ASN A 107 18.28 22.72 12.78
N ILE A 108 18.57 21.45 13.03
CA ILE A 108 18.99 20.99 14.36
C ILE A 108 20.51 21.18 14.50
N THR A 109 20.91 22.03 15.44
CA THR A 109 22.31 22.39 15.66
C THR A 109 22.98 21.55 16.74
N ASP A 110 24.28 21.34 16.60
CA ASP A 110 25.12 20.78 17.65
C ASP A 110 25.46 21.80 18.75
N ILE A 111 26.20 21.36 19.78
CA ILE A 111 26.61 22.20 20.91
C ILE A 111 27.52 23.37 20.50
N ASN A 112 28.14 23.29 19.33
CA ASN A 112 29.01 24.34 18.78
C ASN A 112 28.23 25.32 17.87
N GLY A 113 26.90 25.13 17.73
CA GLY A 113 26.03 25.97 16.90
C GLY A 113 26.08 25.64 15.40
N SER A 114 26.72 24.53 15.01
CA SER A 114 26.78 24.09 13.61
C SER A 114 25.54 23.26 13.26
N ARG A 115 24.97 23.47 12.07
CA ARG A 115 23.81 22.69 11.60
C ARG A 115 24.23 21.25 11.35
N PHE A 116 23.49 20.28 11.89
CA PHE A 116 23.90 18.88 11.85
C PHE A 116 22.76 17.94 11.48
N LEU A 117 21.72 17.84 12.30
CA LEU A 117 20.58 16.94 12.04
C LEU A 117 19.44 17.66 11.30
N PHE A 118 18.57 16.86 10.70
CA PHE A 118 17.43 17.33 9.92
C PHE A 118 16.16 17.27 10.77
N GLU A 119 15.32 18.29 10.62
CA GLU A 119 13.99 18.34 11.21
C GLU A 119 13.03 17.51 10.33
N PRO A 120 12.34 16.50 10.89
CA PRO A 120 11.33 15.74 10.15
C PRO A 120 10.17 16.61 9.68
N LEU A 121 9.46 16.16 8.65
CA LEU A 121 8.19 16.75 8.25
C LEU A 121 7.23 16.77 9.45
N THR A 122 6.63 17.92 9.74
CA THR A 122 5.57 18.03 10.73
C THR A 122 4.23 17.59 10.12
N THR A 123 3.49 16.73 10.81
CA THR A 123 2.16 16.26 10.41
C THR A 123 1.08 17.31 10.72
N ILE A 124 -0.15 17.08 10.25
CA ILE A 124 -1.30 17.96 10.55
C ILE A 124 -1.63 18.01 12.06
N THR A 125 -1.23 16.99 12.83
CA THR A 125 -1.43 16.95 14.29
C THR A 125 -0.32 17.66 15.06
N GLY A 126 0.71 18.17 14.38
CA GLY A 126 1.87 18.85 14.98
C GLY A 126 3.00 17.92 15.43
N GLY A 127 2.85 16.61 15.25
CA GLY A 127 3.93 15.63 15.50
C GLY A 127 4.90 15.51 14.33
N TRP A 128 5.99 14.79 14.51
CA TRP A 128 6.89 14.44 13.40
C TRP A 128 6.36 13.25 12.61
N ALA A 129 6.53 13.30 11.29
CA ALA A 129 6.33 12.18 10.37
C ALA A 129 7.48 11.17 10.54
N LYS A 130 7.50 10.53 11.70
CA LYS A 130 8.51 9.59 12.15
C LYS A 130 7.81 8.44 12.87
N TRP A 131 8.10 7.23 12.44
CA TRP A 131 7.47 6.01 12.93
C TRP A 131 8.53 5.00 13.34
N ASP A 132 8.38 4.43 14.52
CA ASP A 132 9.36 3.57 15.16
C ASP A 132 8.71 2.29 15.69
N LEU A 133 9.53 1.26 15.89
CA LEU A 133 9.10 0.04 16.55
C LEU A 133 8.58 0.35 17.96
N ILE A 134 7.66 -0.48 18.45
CA ILE A 134 7.19 -0.38 19.85
C ILE A 134 8.11 -1.27 20.68
N ASN A 135 9.16 -0.67 21.26
CA ASN A 135 10.21 -1.38 22.00
C ASN A 135 10.80 -0.47 23.12
N ASP A 136 12.00 -0.82 23.59
CA ASP A 136 12.70 -0.09 24.66
C ASP A 136 13.52 1.13 24.15
N TYR A 137 13.68 1.29 22.83
CA TYR A 137 14.43 2.37 22.19
C TYR A 137 13.54 3.59 21.92
N VAL A 138 13.50 4.52 22.87
CA VAL A 138 12.60 5.68 22.81
C VAL A 138 13.30 6.99 23.13
N GLY A 139 12.89 8.08 22.48
CA GLY A 139 13.42 9.42 22.72
C GLY A 139 14.85 9.59 22.18
N PRO A 140 15.68 10.47 22.79
CA PRO A 140 17.07 10.64 22.40
C PRO A 140 17.90 9.38 22.67
N SER A 141 18.70 8.95 21.70
CA SER A 141 19.64 7.84 21.85
C SER A 141 20.64 8.08 22.99
N ASP A 142 20.91 7.01 23.74
CA ASP A 142 21.95 6.92 24.76
C ASP A 142 23.38 7.13 24.21
N ILE A 143 23.55 7.04 22.90
CA ILE A 143 24.84 7.13 22.22
C ILE A 143 24.92 8.49 21.51
N PRO A 144 25.48 9.53 22.15
CA PRO A 144 25.58 10.85 21.54
C PRO A 144 26.61 10.86 20.41
N TYR A 145 26.44 11.78 19.45
CA TYR A 145 27.45 12.03 18.43
C TYR A 145 28.71 12.64 19.06
N THR A 146 29.83 11.92 18.94
CA THR A 146 31.12 12.28 19.54
C THR A 146 31.54 13.69 19.21
N GLY A 147 31.76 14.51 20.24
CA GLY A 147 32.21 15.91 20.11
C GLY A 147 31.14 16.91 19.65
N ARG A 148 29.90 16.47 19.40
CA ARG A 148 28.77 17.33 18.98
C ARG A 148 27.78 17.61 20.10
N GLY A 149 27.75 16.79 21.17
CA GLY A 149 26.86 17.02 22.32
C GLY A 149 25.37 16.90 21.99
N ILE A 150 25.03 16.16 20.93
CA ILE A 150 23.67 15.91 20.46
C ILE A 150 23.48 14.40 20.22
N SER A 151 22.27 13.91 20.46
CA SER A 151 21.87 12.52 20.18
C SER A 151 20.80 12.49 19.08
N TYR A 152 20.77 11.39 18.31
CA TYR A 152 19.69 11.13 17.37
C TYR A 152 18.40 10.80 18.15
N HIS A 153 17.25 11.28 17.68
CA HIS A 153 15.95 10.93 18.28
C HIS A 153 15.44 9.64 17.64
N LEU A 154 15.26 8.58 18.44
CA LEU A 154 14.86 7.25 17.97
C LEU A 154 13.35 7.11 17.75
N GLY A 155 12.53 7.94 18.40
CA GLY A 155 11.09 7.94 18.17
C GLY A 155 10.31 7.95 19.48
N ASN A 156 9.03 7.62 19.43
CA ASN A 156 8.10 7.70 20.57
C ASN A 156 7.22 6.44 20.71
N ASN A 157 7.69 5.28 20.24
CA ASN A 157 6.94 4.01 20.18
C ASN A 157 5.61 4.14 19.45
N THR A 158 5.64 4.69 18.25
CA THR A 158 4.43 5.02 17.47
C THR A 158 3.90 3.85 16.65
N GLY A 159 4.70 2.81 16.42
CA GLY A 159 4.39 1.70 15.54
C GLY A 159 4.66 2.04 14.08
N LEU A 160 5.10 1.03 13.31
CA LEU A 160 5.45 1.21 11.91
C LEU A 160 4.21 1.35 11.03
N VAL A 161 4.31 2.24 10.04
CA VAL A 161 3.35 2.41 8.95
C VAL A 161 4.10 2.35 7.63
N HIS A 162 3.37 2.05 6.55
CA HIS A 162 3.93 1.98 5.18
C HIS A 162 3.24 2.94 4.21
N SER A 163 2.40 3.82 4.74
CA SER A 163 1.80 4.91 3.98
C SER A 163 1.58 6.12 4.88
N PHE A 164 1.60 7.30 4.28
CA PHE A 164 1.37 8.57 4.95
C PHE A 164 0.76 9.58 3.99
N VAL A 165 -0.25 10.32 4.43
CA VAL A 165 -0.85 11.40 3.65
C VAL A 165 -0.36 12.74 4.19
N ASP A 166 0.51 13.42 3.43
CA ASP A 166 0.85 14.79 3.73
C ASP A 166 -0.25 15.73 3.23
N SER A 167 -0.91 16.41 4.16
CA SER A 167 -1.89 17.48 3.89
C SER A 167 -1.55 18.75 4.68
N ASN A 168 -0.35 18.82 5.27
CA ASN A 168 0.03 19.93 6.13
C ASN A 168 0.57 21.11 5.31
N ASN A 169 -0.31 22.06 4.96
CA ASN A 169 0.00 23.23 4.14
C ASN A 169 0.60 22.87 2.76
N VAL A 170 0.10 21.80 2.15
CA VAL A 170 0.47 21.41 0.79
C VAL A 170 -0.29 22.28 -0.19
N ILE A 171 0.43 22.93 -1.12
CA ILE A 171 -0.13 23.89 -2.07
C ILE A 171 -0.10 23.28 -3.47
N ASN A 172 -1.24 23.27 -4.16
CA ASN A 172 -1.31 22.82 -5.56
C ASN A 172 -0.40 23.67 -6.48
N GLY A 173 0.23 23.01 -7.45
CA GLY A 173 1.20 23.63 -8.35
C GLY A 173 2.60 23.81 -7.76
N GLN A 174 2.78 23.65 -6.44
CA GLN A 174 4.09 23.69 -5.80
C GLN A 174 4.81 22.36 -6.00
N ARG A 175 6.06 22.39 -6.47
CA ARG A 175 6.90 21.20 -6.49
C ARG A 175 7.42 20.93 -5.08
N TYR A 176 7.17 19.72 -4.59
CA TYR A 176 7.76 19.18 -3.38
C TYR A 176 8.72 18.04 -3.71
N TYR A 177 9.76 17.93 -2.91
CA TYR A 177 10.65 16.79 -2.84
C TYR A 177 10.40 16.09 -1.51
N TYR A 178 10.17 14.79 -1.58
CA TYR A 178 10.02 13.93 -0.41
C TYR A 178 11.17 12.95 -0.35
N ALA A 179 11.60 12.63 0.87
CA ALA A 179 12.50 11.52 1.14
C ALA A 179 11.99 10.73 2.34
N ILE A 180 12.01 9.41 2.23
CA ILE A 180 11.79 8.48 3.34
C ILE A 180 13.14 7.90 3.71
N CYS A 181 13.56 8.04 4.96
CA CYS A 181 14.79 7.44 5.45
C CYS A 181 14.45 6.35 6.46
N SER A 182 15.10 5.21 6.35
CA SER A 182 15.19 4.23 7.42
C SER A 182 16.34 4.62 8.36
N TYR A 183 16.22 4.28 9.64
CA TYR A 183 17.29 4.48 10.62
C TYR A 183 17.37 3.31 11.61
N ASP A 184 18.57 3.08 12.11
CA ASP A 184 18.85 2.07 13.14
C ASP A 184 18.90 2.69 14.55
N HIS A 185 18.96 1.84 15.58
CA HIS A 185 19.16 2.27 16.97
C HIS A 185 20.64 2.30 17.39
N GLY A 186 21.56 1.92 16.50
CA GLY A 186 22.99 1.75 16.77
C GLY A 186 23.29 0.61 17.74
N THR A 187 24.56 0.47 18.13
CA THR A 187 25.00 -0.56 19.11
C THR A 187 25.90 0.02 20.19
N LYS A 188 25.46 -0.11 21.44
CA LYS A 188 26.19 0.39 22.62
C LYS A 188 27.47 -0.40 22.90
N ILE A 189 27.51 -1.69 22.51
CA ILE A 189 28.65 -2.58 22.76
C ILE A 189 29.88 -2.10 21.96
N MET A 190 29.65 -1.62 20.74
CA MET A 190 30.71 -1.14 19.86
C MET A 190 30.84 0.40 19.85
N ASP A 191 30.05 1.10 20.67
CA ASP A 191 29.96 2.57 20.71
C ASP A 191 29.64 3.18 19.34
N ILE A 192 28.77 2.51 18.59
CA ILE A 192 28.30 2.94 17.27
C ILE A 192 26.94 3.60 17.46
N GLY A 193 26.86 4.90 17.23
CA GLY A 193 25.61 5.65 17.32
C GLY A 193 24.65 5.37 16.15
N PRO A 194 23.38 5.78 16.28
CA PRO A 194 22.37 5.61 15.24
C PRO A 194 22.76 6.19 13.88
N SER A 195 22.42 5.46 12.81
CA SER A 195 22.62 5.86 11.42
C SER A 195 21.30 5.95 10.66
N GLU A 196 21.20 6.94 9.77
CA GLU A 196 20.06 7.15 8.89
C GLU A 196 20.48 6.91 7.44
N SER A 197 19.62 6.23 6.66
CA SER A 197 19.83 6.04 5.23
C SER A 197 19.92 7.39 4.50
N SER A 198 20.74 7.48 3.45
CA SER A 198 20.92 8.75 2.74
C SER A 198 19.68 9.16 1.92
N LYS A 199 19.49 10.47 1.77
CA LYS A 199 18.41 11.12 0.99
C LYS A 199 19.00 12.08 -0.04
N THR A 200 19.48 11.53 -1.15
CA THR A 200 20.22 12.32 -2.14
C THR A 200 19.37 12.53 -3.38
N ILE A 201 19.19 13.79 -3.78
CA ILE A 201 18.66 14.15 -5.10
C ILE A 201 19.77 14.89 -5.85
N THR A 202 20.15 14.39 -7.02
CA THR A 202 21.21 15.00 -7.82
C THR A 202 20.62 15.87 -8.91
N LEU A 203 21.11 17.11 -9.02
CA LEU A 203 20.72 18.04 -10.08
C LEU A 203 21.85 18.12 -11.12
N ASN A 204 21.52 17.98 -12.40
CA ASN A 204 22.43 18.33 -13.48
C ASN A 204 22.45 19.86 -13.67
N PRO A 205 23.58 20.54 -13.44
CA PRO A 205 23.65 22.00 -13.52
C PRO A 205 23.49 22.56 -14.94
N GLU A 206 23.75 21.75 -15.98
CA GLU A 206 23.66 22.16 -17.38
C GLU A 206 22.24 21.99 -17.93
N THR A 207 21.58 20.88 -17.60
CA THR A 207 20.25 20.53 -18.15
C THR A 207 19.09 20.81 -17.21
N ASN A 208 19.35 21.15 -15.94
CA ASN A 208 18.36 21.22 -14.86
C ASN A 208 17.59 19.92 -14.60
N GLU A 209 18.10 18.79 -15.11
CA GLU A 209 17.53 17.46 -14.90
C GLU A 209 17.77 16.97 -13.47
N ILE A 210 16.79 16.26 -12.92
CA ILE A 210 16.81 15.77 -11.54
C ILE A 210 16.89 14.25 -11.56
N PHE A 211 17.89 13.71 -10.86
CA PHE A 211 18.03 12.29 -10.60
C PHE A 211 17.59 12.00 -9.16
N LEU A 212 16.50 11.25 -9.05
CA LEU A 212 15.94 10.79 -7.78
C LEU A 212 16.62 9.46 -7.39
N ASP A 213 16.84 9.29 -6.10
CA ASP A 213 17.18 8.01 -5.48
C ASP A 213 15.89 7.22 -5.18
N ILE A 214 16.01 5.91 -4.93
CA ILE A 214 14.86 5.01 -4.76
C ILE A 214 13.94 5.38 -3.59
N ASN A 215 14.47 6.08 -2.59
CA ASN A 215 13.76 6.54 -1.40
C ASN A 215 13.34 8.02 -1.48
N THR A 216 13.43 8.63 -2.66
CA THR A 216 13.09 10.04 -2.89
C THR A 216 12.07 10.20 -4.02
N ALA A 217 11.24 11.24 -3.93
CA ALA A 217 10.23 11.54 -4.94
C ALA A 217 10.16 13.05 -5.21
N SER A 218 9.89 13.43 -6.46
CA SER A 218 9.52 14.81 -6.83
C SER A 218 8.10 14.82 -7.34
N ILE A 219 7.24 15.63 -6.73
CA ILE A 219 5.81 15.64 -7.05
C ILE A 219 5.24 17.05 -7.02
N ILE A 220 4.24 17.30 -7.87
CA ILE A 220 3.44 18.52 -7.87
C ILE A 220 1.99 18.09 -7.59
N PRO A 221 1.41 18.43 -6.43
CA PRO A 221 0.01 18.20 -6.17
C PRO A 221 -0.83 19.11 -7.07
N SER A 222 -1.98 18.61 -7.52
CA SER A 222 -2.85 19.33 -8.45
C SER A 222 -4.30 18.99 -8.14
N LEU A 223 -5.18 19.93 -8.48
CA LEU A 223 -6.60 19.65 -8.59
C LEU A 223 -6.82 18.61 -9.70
N PRO A 224 -7.71 17.62 -9.50
CA PRO A 224 -8.08 16.71 -10.56
C PRO A 224 -8.84 17.43 -11.68
N ALA A 225 -8.92 16.79 -12.84
CA ALA A 225 -9.68 17.30 -13.98
C ALA A 225 -11.18 17.43 -13.65
N ALA A 226 -11.85 18.36 -14.32
CA ALA A 226 -13.30 18.52 -14.20
C ALA A 226 -14.04 17.19 -14.45
N GLY A 227 -14.96 16.82 -13.55
CA GLY A 227 -15.73 15.58 -13.65
C GLY A 227 -14.99 14.30 -13.27
N TYR A 228 -13.79 14.39 -12.68
CA TYR A 228 -13.01 13.23 -12.22
C TYR A 228 -13.76 12.36 -11.20
N ILE A 229 -13.81 11.06 -11.49
CA ILE A 229 -14.24 10.00 -10.57
C ILE A 229 -13.02 9.15 -10.27
N LYS A 230 -12.67 9.05 -8.98
CA LYS A 230 -11.56 8.22 -8.50
C LYS A 230 -11.82 6.73 -8.77
N GLY A 231 -10.77 6.01 -9.16
CA GLY A 231 -10.79 4.56 -9.21
C GLY A 231 -11.07 3.96 -7.83
N SER A 232 -11.74 2.81 -7.82
CA SER A 232 -12.18 2.16 -6.59
C SER A 232 -12.23 0.64 -6.74
N VAL A 233 -12.37 -0.04 -5.61
CA VAL A 233 -12.79 -1.45 -5.59
C VAL A 233 -14.29 -1.47 -5.88
N ALA A 234 -14.72 -2.37 -6.77
CA ALA A 234 -16.11 -2.57 -7.11
C ALA A 234 -16.83 -3.33 -5.99
N ASP A 235 -18.03 -2.88 -5.67
CA ASP A 235 -18.95 -3.65 -4.84
C ASP A 235 -19.53 -4.82 -5.64
N TYR A 236 -19.44 -6.04 -5.10
CA TYR A 236 -20.06 -7.22 -5.71
C TYR A 236 -21.57 -7.26 -5.45
N ASP A 237 -21.98 -6.80 -4.27
CA ASP A 237 -23.37 -6.57 -3.88
C ASP A 237 -23.44 -5.37 -2.93
N SER A 238 -24.63 -5.04 -2.41
CA SER A 238 -24.81 -3.87 -1.54
C SER A 238 -24.07 -3.94 -0.20
N LEU A 239 -23.43 -5.06 0.14
CA LEU A 239 -22.83 -5.33 1.46
C LEU A 239 -21.37 -5.80 1.40
N SER A 240 -20.85 -6.21 0.23
CA SER A 240 -19.51 -6.77 0.10
C SER A 240 -18.79 -6.38 -1.19
N PHE A 241 -17.55 -5.91 -1.03
CA PHE A 241 -16.59 -5.68 -2.12
C PHE A 241 -15.81 -6.95 -2.50
N ILE A 242 -15.87 -7.99 -1.67
CA ILE A 242 -15.16 -9.25 -1.89
C ILE A 242 -16.14 -10.41 -2.05
N LYS A 243 -15.92 -11.22 -3.08
CA LYS A 243 -16.72 -12.40 -3.38
C LYS A 243 -15.96 -13.66 -2.99
N ARG A 244 -16.60 -14.52 -2.19
CA ARG A 244 -16.09 -15.87 -1.94
C ARG A 244 -16.44 -16.78 -3.11
N ILE A 245 -15.43 -17.43 -3.68
CA ILE A 245 -15.55 -18.38 -4.80
C ILE A 245 -15.57 -19.82 -4.28
N ALA A 246 -14.71 -20.12 -3.30
CA ALA A 246 -14.61 -21.44 -2.70
C ALA A 246 -14.21 -21.37 -1.22
N GLY A 247 -14.44 -22.47 -0.51
CA GLY A 247 -14.10 -22.62 0.90
C GLY A 247 -15.09 -21.96 1.86
N PHE A 248 -14.73 -21.93 3.14
CA PHE A 248 -15.59 -21.55 4.25
C PHE A 248 -14.90 -20.66 5.29
N GLY A 249 -13.68 -20.18 5.05
CA GLY A 249 -13.02 -19.23 5.94
C GLY A 249 -13.91 -18.01 6.24
N THR A 250 -13.74 -17.42 7.42
CA THR A 250 -14.51 -16.23 7.85
C THR A 250 -13.62 -15.09 8.30
N GLY A 251 -12.35 -15.12 7.90
CA GLY A 251 -11.45 -14.00 8.11
C GLY A 251 -11.92 -12.74 7.39
N ASP A 252 -11.40 -11.62 7.85
CA ASP A 252 -11.79 -10.31 7.36
C ASP A 252 -10.76 -9.78 6.35
N PHE A 253 -11.26 -9.02 5.38
CA PHE A 253 -10.44 -8.31 4.41
C PHE A 253 -10.74 -6.82 4.54
N TYR A 254 -9.71 -6.00 4.39
CA TYR A 254 -9.85 -4.56 4.22
C TYR A 254 -8.92 -4.12 3.09
N LEU A 255 -9.48 -3.31 2.18
CA LEU A 255 -8.77 -2.79 1.02
C LEU A 255 -8.73 -1.27 1.11
N GLU A 256 -7.54 -0.70 0.96
CA GLU A 256 -7.30 0.73 0.96
C GLU A 256 -6.75 1.16 -0.40
N VAL A 257 -7.39 2.15 -1.02
CA VAL A 257 -6.92 2.73 -2.29
C VAL A 257 -5.96 3.87 -2.00
N LEU A 258 -4.66 3.65 -2.28
CA LEU A 258 -3.58 4.61 -2.10
C LEU A 258 -3.22 5.35 -3.40
N ASP A 259 -3.27 4.66 -4.54
CA ASP A 259 -3.11 5.27 -5.87
C ASP A 259 -4.29 4.92 -6.80
N PRO A 260 -5.36 5.74 -6.84
CA PRO A 260 -6.49 5.51 -7.75
C PRO A 260 -6.14 5.51 -9.24
N ARG A 261 -4.96 6.01 -9.62
CA ARG A 261 -4.54 6.18 -11.02
C ARG A 261 -3.84 4.93 -11.56
N ALA A 262 -3.30 4.11 -10.66
CA ALA A 262 -2.74 2.81 -10.99
C ALA A 262 -3.81 1.72 -11.18
N ILE A 263 -5.07 2.01 -10.79
CA ILE A 263 -6.18 1.07 -10.89
C ILE A 263 -6.61 0.90 -12.36
N GLU A 264 -6.55 -0.34 -12.84
CA GLU A 264 -7.05 -0.73 -14.15
C GLU A 264 -8.56 -1.08 -14.12
N ASP A 265 -9.24 -0.81 -15.24
CA ASP A 265 -10.69 -0.97 -15.31
C ASP A 265 -11.08 -2.43 -15.49
N THR A 266 -12.10 -2.87 -14.76
CA THR A 266 -12.59 -4.26 -14.78
C THR A 266 -11.54 -5.33 -14.46
N ASN A 267 -10.41 -4.95 -13.85
CA ASN A 267 -9.42 -5.92 -13.42
C ASN A 267 -9.99 -6.75 -12.24
N THR A 268 -9.71 -8.05 -12.24
CA THR A 268 -10.15 -8.97 -11.19
C THR A 268 -8.91 -9.56 -10.53
N PHE A 269 -8.88 -9.51 -9.20
CA PHE A 269 -7.83 -10.13 -8.40
C PHE A 269 -8.39 -11.34 -7.68
N GLN A 270 -7.58 -12.39 -7.56
CA GLN A 270 -7.93 -13.61 -6.84
C GLN A 270 -7.00 -13.83 -5.66
N ILE A 271 -7.58 -14.02 -4.48
CA ILE A 271 -6.88 -14.36 -3.26
C ILE A 271 -6.98 -15.87 -3.05
N THR A 272 -5.83 -16.53 -2.93
CA THR A 272 -5.73 -17.95 -2.63
C THR A 272 -4.88 -18.17 -1.39
N PHE A 273 -5.18 -19.22 -0.65
CA PHE A 273 -4.50 -19.56 0.59
C PHE A 273 -3.73 -20.85 0.45
N ASP A 274 -2.64 -20.96 1.21
CA ASP A 274 -1.96 -22.21 1.50
C ASP A 274 -1.99 -22.47 3.00
N ALA A 275 -2.00 -23.75 3.38
CA ALA A 275 -1.94 -24.16 4.79
C ALA A 275 -0.50 -24.54 5.21
N SER A 276 -0.25 -24.48 6.51
CA SER A 276 0.96 -24.99 7.19
C SER A 276 2.29 -24.31 6.80
N PRO A 277 2.57 -23.07 7.24
CA PRO A 277 1.67 -22.15 7.94
C PRO A 277 0.67 -21.49 6.98
N THR A 278 -0.43 -20.96 7.54
CA THR A 278 -1.39 -20.18 6.75
C THR A 278 -0.68 -18.99 6.12
N ARG A 279 -0.80 -18.89 4.80
CA ARG A 279 -0.27 -17.79 3.99
C ARG A 279 -1.21 -17.57 2.81
N TYR A 280 -1.14 -16.40 2.19
CA TYR A 280 -1.98 -16.08 1.05
C TYR A 280 -1.20 -15.38 -0.05
N SER A 281 -1.70 -15.54 -1.27
CA SER A 281 -1.20 -14.89 -2.46
C SER A 281 -2.36 -14.18 -3.16
N ILE A 282 -2.05 -13.09 -3.84
CA ILE A 282 -2.99 -12.38 -4.72
C ILE A 282 -2.49 -12.54 -6.13
N GLU A 283 -3.31 -13.14 -6.97
CA GLU A 283 -3.12 -13.23 -8.41
C GLU A 283 -3.87 -12.09 -9.09
N ASP A 284 -3.18 -11.37 -9.97
CA ASP A 284 -3.81 -10.47 -10.94
C ASP A 284 -4.30 -11.31 -12.13
N LEU A 285 -5.62 -11.34 -12.37
CA LEU A 285 -6.20 -12.17 -13.43
C LEU A 285 -6.16 -11.48 -14.80
N ASN A 286 -5.74 -10.23 -14.92
CA ASN A 286 -5.49 -9.59 -16.20
C ASN A 286 -4.18 -10.13 -16.82
N PRO A 287 -4.22 -10.81 -17.98
CA PRO A 287 -3.02 -11.42 -18.54
C PRO A 287 -2.04 -10.36 -19.07
N VAL A 288 -0.79 -10.46 -18.65
CA VAL A 288 0.33 -9.73 -19.24
C VAL A 288 0.67 -10.37 -20.59
N ILE A 289 0.62 -9.56 -21.65
CA ILE A 289 0.98 -9.98 -23.00
C ILE A 289 2.28 -9.30 -23.42
N GLU A 290 3.27 -10.10 -23.82
CA GLU A 290 4.52 -9.56 -24.35
C GLU A 290 5.10 -10.39 -25.49
N THR A 291 5.83 -9.72 -26.36
CA THR A 291 6.56 -10.35 -27.47
C THR A 291 8.04 -10.28 -27.18
N ARG A 292 8.72 -11.43 -27.27
CA ARG A 292 10.15 -11.56 -27.01
C ARG A 292 10.84 -12.27 -28.16
N ILE A 293 12.14 -12.03 -28.30
CA ILE A 293 12.98 -12.76 -29.26
C ILE A 293 13.59 -13.94 -28.50
N SER A 294 13.32 -15.16 -28.99
CA SER A 294 13.87 -16.38 -28.42
C SER A 294 15.30 -16.60 -28.91
N LYS A 295 16.19 -16.97 -28.00
CA LYS A 295 17.55 -17.43 -28.31
C LYS A 295 17.80 -18.76 -27.62
N THR A 296 18.31 -19.74 -28.36
CA THR A 296 18.54 -21.09 -27.81
C THR A 296 19.52 -21.03 -26.64
N ASN A 297 19.21 -21.72 -25.54
CA ASN A 297 20.00 -21.77 -24.31
C ASN A 297 20.17 -20.42 -23.59
N VAL A 298 19.31 -19.43 -23.88
CA VAL A 298 19.31 -18.12 -23.20
C VAL A 298 17.97 -17.89 -22.52
N PHE A 299 18.01 -17.50 -21.25
CA PHE A 299 16.80 -17.15 -20.50
C PHE A 299 16.17 -15.87 -21.02
N ILE A 300 14.90 -15.96 -21.36
CA ILE A 300 14.00 -14.83 -21.57
C ILE A 300 13.49 -14.41 -20.21
N THR A 301 13.89 -13.23 -19.73
CA THR A 301 13.33 -12.63 -18.51
C THR A 301 12.07 -11.85 -18.86
N LEU A 302 10.95 -12.27 -18.27
CA LEU A 302 9.62 -11.70 -18.46
C LEU A 302 9.51 -10.32 -17.78
N LYS A 303 8.47 -9.56 -18.12
CA LYS A 303 8.18 -8.25 -17.47
C LYS A 303 7.86 -8.39 -15.98
N LYS A 304 7.22 -9.49 -15.58
CA LYS A 304 6.88 -9.78 -14.19
C LYS A 304 7.46 -11.13 -13.78
N ASN A 305 7.75 -11.27 -12.49
CA ASN A 305 8.14 -12.52 -11.86
C ASN A 305 6.92 -13.19 -11.20
N ARG A 306 7.12 -14.32 -10.51
CA ARG A 306 6.04 -15.05 -9.79
C ARG A 306 4.83 -15.31 -10.71
N VAL A 307 5.10 -15.92 -11.85
CA VAL A 307 4.11 -16.23 -12.88
C VAL A 307 3.23 -17.39 -12.44
N ASN A 308 1.94 -17.38 -12.79
CA ASN A 308 1.09 -18.54 -12.61
C ASN A 308 1.32 -19.57 -13.74
N PRO A 309 1.93 -20.74 -13.47
CA PRO A 309 2.22 -21.73 -14.51
C PRO A 309 0.94 -22.31 -15.14
N ASN A 310 -0.18 -22.33 -14.42
CA ASN A 310 -1.46 -22.85 -14.94
C ASN A 310 -2.13 -21.91 -15.95
N ARG A 311 -1.68 -20.64 -16.00
CA ARG A 311 -2.20 -19.60 -16.91
C ARG A 311 -1.09 -19.03 -17.79
N PHE A 312 -0.02 -19.79 -18.00
CA PHE A 312 1.08 -19.41 -18.87
C PHE A 312 0.87 -20.02 -20.27
N ILE A 313 0.92 -19.17 -21.29
CA ILE A 313 0.79 -19.57 -22.68
C ILE A 313 1.94 -18.96 -23.48
N LEU A 314 2.68 -19.81 -24.18
CA LEU A 314 3.71 -19.38 -25.13
C LEU A 314 3.29 -19.79 -26.54
N LYS A 315 3.35 -18.86 -27.48
CA LYS A 315 3.04 -19.06 -28.89
C LYS A 315 4.26 -18.74 -29.75
N ASP A 316 4.48 -19.56 -30.77
CA ASP A 316 5.50 -19.29 -31.80
C ASP A 316 5.08 -18.13 -32.73
N ASN A 317 5.93 -17.82 -33.71
CA ASN A 317 5.67 -16.77 -34.70
C ASN A 317 4.45 -17.05 -35.61
N ASN A 318 4.00 -18.31 -35.68
CA ASN A 318 2.83 -18.73 -36.45
C ASN A 318 1.55 -18.75 -35.59
N GLY A 319 1.65 -18.47 -34.28
CA GLY A 319 0.53 -18.51 -33.33
C GLY A 319 0.25 -19.90 -32.75
N THR A 320 1.09 -20.89 -33.02
CA THR A 320 0.97 -22.26 -32.47
C THR A 320 1.29 -22.23 -30.97
N ILE A 321 0.44 -22.84 -30.14
CA ILE A 321 0.69 -22.94 -28.69
C ILE A 321 1.77 -24.00 -28.43
N MET A 322 2.77 -23.62 -27.65
CA MET A 322 3.93 -24.44 -27.30
C MET A 322 3.68 -25.18 -25.98
N THR A 323 4.31 -26.34 -25.83
CA THR A 323 4.10 -27.28 -24.70
C THR A 323 5.25 -27.22 -23.69
N LEU A 324 4.93 -27.04 -22.41
CA LEU A 324 5.90 -27.05 -21.31
C LEU A 324 6.62 -28.42 -21.22
N GLY A 325 7.95 -28.40 -21.12
CA GLY A 325 8.78 -29.61 -21.03
C GLY A 325 9.08 -30.28 -22.37
N GLN A 326 8.39 -29.90 -23.45
CA GLN A 326 8.68 -30.35 -24.82
C GLN A 326 9.29 -29.22 -25.66
N ASP A 327 8.69 -28.04 -25.65
CA ASP A 327 9.09 -26.89 -26.48
C ASP A 327 9.86 -25.84 -25.68
N TYR A 328 9.61 -25.70 -24.38
CA TYR A 328 10.29 -24.76 -23.49
C TYR A 328 10.31 -25.25 -22.03
N LEU A 329 11.16 -24.65 -21.20
CA LEU A 329 11.12 -24.74 -19.75
C LEU A 329 10.69 -23.39 -19.16
N LEU A 330 9.90 -23.43 -18.09
CA LEU A 330 9.43 -22.26 -17.35
C LEU A 330 9.97 -22.30 -15.92
N PHE A 331 10.44 -21.16 -15.45
CA PHE A 331 10.85 -20.89 -14.07
C PHE A 331 9.92 -19.81 -13.53
N PRO A 332 8.75 -20.18 -12.99
CA PRO A 332 7.67 -19.23 -12.72
C PRO A 332 8.03 -18.19 -11.67
N GLU A 333 8.71 -18.60 -10.59
CA GLU A 333 9.13 -17.71 -9.51
C GLU A 333 10.05 -16.59 -10.00
N ALA A 334 11.03 -16.93 -10.84
CA ALA A 334 11.97 -15.98 -11.42
C ALA A 334 11.38 -15.19 -12.60
N GLY A 335 10.21 -15.58 -13.12
CA GLY A 335 9.67 -15.02 -14.36
C GLY A 335 10.58 -15.27 -15.55
N GLN A 336 11.13 -16.49 -15.67
CA GLN A 336 12.09 -16.83 -16.72
C GLN A 336 11.61 -18.00 -17.56
N VAL A 337 11.85 -17.93 -18.86
CA VAL A 337 11.53 -18.97 -19.84
C VAL A 337 12.77 -19.26 -20.66
N VAL A 338 13.01 -20.52 -21.00
CA VAL A 338 14.13 -20.89 -21.87
C VAL A 338 13.71 -21.95 -22.87
N VAL A 339 14.18 -21.79 -24.10
CA VAL A 339 14.14 -22.82 -25.14
C VAL A 339 15.56 -23.37 -25.24
N THR A 340 15.74 -24.66 -24.93
CA THR A 340 17.05 -25.31 -24.94
C THR A 340 17.21 -26.21 -26.15
N ASP A 341 18.46 -26.48 -26.55
CA ASP A 341 18.79 -27.43 -27.63
C ASP A 341 18.48 -28.89 -27.28
N THR A 342 18.27 -29.20 -25.99
CA THR A 342 17.84 -30.50 -25.49
C THR A 342 16.34 -30.77 -25.68
N LEU A 343 15.56 -29.75 -26.05
CA LEU A 343 14.12 -29.84 -26.26
C LEU A 343 13.77 -30.07 -27.73
N SER A 344 12.63 -30.70 -27.99
CA SER A 344 12.11 -30.89 -29.35
C SER A 344 11.18 -29.74 -29.74
N SER A 345 11.72 -28.51 -29.67
CA SER A 345 10.97 -27.28 -29.90
C SER A 345 10.93 -26.90 -31.38
N ASN A 346 9.78 -26.41 -31.85
CA ASN A 346 9.66 -25.79 -33.18
C ASN A 346 10.12 -24.32 -33.19
N ILE A 347 10.48 -23.76 -32.03
CA ILE A 347 10.98 -22.38 -31.91
C ILE A 347 12.47 -22.38 -32.25
N ASN A 348 12.83 -21.68 -33.32
CA ASN A 348 14.22 -21.56 -33.76
C ASN A 348 14.91 -20.36 -33.10
N ASN A 349 16.24 -20.38 -33.14
CA ASN A 349 17.06 -19.28 -32.66
C ASN A 349 16.79 -17.99 -33.47
N GLY A 350 16.34 -16.94 -32.78
CA GLY A 350 15.98 -15.66 -33.38
C GLY A 350 14.48 -15.50 -33.65
N ASP A 351 13.66 -16.53 -33.40
CA ASP A 351 12.21 -16.45 -33.61
C ASP A 351 11.55 -15.50 -32.61
N SER A 352 10.51 -14.82 -33.08
CA SER A 352 9.63 -14.03 -32.21
C SER A 352 8.60 -14.95 -31.55
N VAL A 353 8.49 -14.87 -30.24
CA VAL A 353 7.50 -15.61 -29.44
C VAL A 353 6.56 -14.63 -28.75
N LYS A 354 5.27 -14.98 -28.72
CA LYS A 354 4.25 -14.24 -27.96
C LYS A 354 3.96 -14.99 -26.67
N ILE A 355 4.10 -14.31 -25.55
CA ILE A 355 3.94 -14.87 -24.21
C ILE A 355 2.77 -14.15 -23.54
N GLU A 356 1.87 -14.93 -22.95
CA GLU A 356 0.67 -14.48 -22.26
C GLU A 356 0.59 -15.18 -20.91
N TYR A 357 0.49 -14.43 -19.81
CA TYR A 357 0.50 -15.01 -18.47
C TYR A 357 -0.11 -14.10 -17.41
N THR A 358 -0.63 -14.69 -16.34
CA THR A 358 -0.96 -13.98 -15.09
C THR A 358 0.18 -14.14 -14.08
N HIS A 359 0.20 -13.28 -13.06
CA HIS A 359 1.25 -13.25 -12.06
C HIS A 359 0.71 -12.95 -10.67
N TYR A 360 1.53 -13.21 -9.65
CA TYR A 360 1.21 -12.94 -8.25
C TYR A 360 1.93 -11.70 -7.75
N PRO A 361 1.32 -10.50 -7.87
CA PRO A 361 1.90 -9.27 -7.33
C PRO A 361 2.13 -9.33 -5.81
N LEU A 362 1.30 -10.07 -5.07
CA LEU A 362 1.55 -10.44 -3.68
C LEU A 362 1.64 -11.97 -3.59
N TRP A 363 2.74 -12.47 -3.02
CA TRP A 363 3.06 -13.90 -2.99
C TRP A 363 3.40 -14.34 -1.58
N GLU A 364 2.71 -15.37 -1.11
CA GLU A 364 2.96 -16.08 0.14
C GLU A 364 3.10 -15.17 1.38
N SER A 365 2.26 -14.13 1.45
CA SER A 365 2.21 -13.26 2.63
C SER A 365 1.70 -14.04 3.84
N LYS A 366 2.40 -13.88 4.96
CA LYS A 366 2.04 -14.46 6.27
C LYS A 366 1.27 -13.46 7.15
N ARG A 367 0.94 -12.29 6.61
CA ARG A 367 0.32 -11.16 7.33
C ARG A 367 -1.19 -11.36 7.45
N LEU A 368 -1.60 -11.95 8.56
CA LEU A 368 -2.97 -12.43 8.81
C LEU A 368 -3.58 -11.78 10.06
N ASN A 369 -3.07 -10.64 10.49
CA ASN A 369 -3.51 -9.89 11.65
C ASN A 369 -3.56 -8.38 11.38
N ASN A 370 -3.98 -7.99 10.16
CA ASN A 370 -4.05 -6.60 9.71
C ASN A 370 -2.71 -5.84 9.78
N GLU A 371 -1.60 -6.52 9.50
CA GLU A 371 -0.28 -5.90 9.50
C GLU A 371 -0.10 -4.91 8.33
N GLU A 372 0.64 -3.83 8.59
CA GLU A 372 0.85 -2.73 7.66
C GLU A 372 1.77 -3.06 6.48
N SER A 373 2.66 -4.04 6.58
CA SER A 373 3.76 -4.17 5.62
C SER A 373 3.41 -4.95 4.33
N ASN A 374 2.13 -5.21 4.04
CA ASN A 374 1.77 -5.74 2.72
C ASN A 374 2.08 -4.70 1.62
N PRO A 375 2.61 -5.14 0.47
CA PRO A 375 2.89 -4.25 -0.64
C PRO A 375 1.60 -3.68 -1.25
N VAL A 376 1.72 -2.50 -1.85
CA VAL A 376 0.65 -1.89 -2.65
C VAL A 376 0.66 -2.54 -4.04
N VAL A 377 -0.47 -3.11 -4.44
CA VAL A 377 -0.69 -3.78 -5.73
C VAL A 377 -1.70 -2.96 -6.52
N ASP A 378 -1.29 -2.45 -7.69
CA ASP A 378 -2.12 -1.61 -8.57
C ASP A 378 -2.83 -0.47 -7.83
N GLY A 379 -2.08 0.17 -6.93
CA GLY A 379 -2.58 1.29 -6.12
C GLY A 379 -3.45 0.88 -4.92
N ILE A 380 -3.65 -0.42 -4.68
CA ILE A 380 -4.47 -0.96 -3.60
C ILE A 380 -3.59 -1.66 -2.57
N LYS A 381 -3.81 -1.36 -1.31
CA LYS A 381 -3.22 -2.06 -0.17
C LYS A 381 -4.25 -2.97 0.47
N ILE A 382 -3.82 -4.18 0.83
CA ILE A 382 -4.68 -5.18 1.45
C ILE A 382 -4.26 -5.50 2.88
N TYR A 383 -5.26 -5.61 3.73
CA TYR A 383 -5.17 -6.07 5.10
C TYR A 383 -6.03 -7.32 5.24
N VAL A 384 -5.46 -8.36 5.84
CA VAL A 384 -6.13 -9.64 6.03
C VAL A 384 -6.06 -10.00 7.51
N LYS A 385 -7.19 -10.41 8.07
CA LYS A 385 -7.27 -10.93 9.44
C LYS A 385 -7.84 -12.34 9.43
N ASP A 386 -7.00 -13.33 9.73
CA ASP A 386 -7.47 -14.69 9.96
C ASP A 386 -8.19 -14.79 11.30
N LYS A 387 -9.10 -15.76 11.40
CA LYS A 387 -9.84 -16.01 12.64
C LYS A 387 -9.64 -17.45 13.07
N ILE A 388 -9.24 -17.63 14.32
CA ILE A 388 -9.19 -18.97 14.91
C ILE A 388 -10.60 -19.58 14.96
N LEU A 389 -10.68 -20.91 14.94
CA LEU A 389 -11.95 -21.60 15.08
C LEU A 389 -12.59 -21.28 16.44
N ALA A 390 -13.71 -20.57 16.43
CA ALA A 390 -14.43 -20.11 17.62
C ALA A 390 -15.93 -20.01 17.35
N LEU A 391 -16.73 -19.96 18.42
CA LEU A 391 -18.11 -19.50 18.31
C LEU A 391 -18.09 -17.99 18.01
N ASN A 392 -18.92 -17.53 17.09
CA ASN A 392 -19.11 -16.11 16.85
C ASN A 392 -20.34 -15.66 17.62
N ASP A 393 -20.14 -15.12 18.81
CA ASP A 393 -21.22 -14.71 19.72
C ASP A 393 -22.09 -13.60 19.14
N GLU A 394 -21.49 -12.63 18.44
CA GLU A 394 -22.21 -11.48 17.86
C GLU A 394 -23.21 -11.89 16.78
N LYS A 395 -22.85 -12.89 15.97
CA LYS A 395 -23.71 -13.42 14.90
C LYS A 395 -24.63 -14.55 15.38
N SER A 396 -24.34 -15.16 16.53
CA SER A 396 -25.16 -16.24 17.08
C SER A 396 -26.34 -15.66 17.86
N LYS A 397 -27.52 -15.60 17.22
CA LYS A 397 -28.70 -14.95 17.78
C LYS A 397 -30.00 -15.51 17.20
N TRP A 398 -31.11 -15.17 17.84
CA TRP A 398 -32.44 -15.34 17.27
C TRP A 398 -32.55 -14.56 15.95
N THR A 399 -33.08 -15.21 14.93
CA THR A 399 -33.30 -14.61 13.61
C THR A 399 -34.46 -13.62 13.64
N ASP A 400 -34.42 -12.63 12.75
CA ASP A 400 -35.49 -11.62 12.65
C ASP A 400 -36.85 -12.29 12.39
N GLY A 401 -37.83 -11.97 13.23
CA GLY A 401 -39.16 -12.57 13.20
C GLY A 401 -39.37 -13.72 14.20
N SER A 402 -38.31 -14.21 14.85
CA SER A 402 -38.45 -15.17 15.96
C SER A 402 -39.05 -14.51 17.20
N THR A 403 -39.91 -15.24 17.91
CA THR A 403 -40.57 -14.75 19.15
C THR A 403 -39.94 -15.28 20.44
N GLY A 404 -39.26 -16.43 20.37
CA GLY A 404 -38.49 -16.99 21.47
C GLY A 404 -37.35 -16.09 21.92
N ASN A 405 -37.10 -16.03 23.23
CA ASN A 405 -36.05 -15.19 23.80
C ASN A 405 -35.11 -15.92 24.77
N TYR A 406 -35.02 -17.24 24.68
CA TYR A 406 -34.09 -17.99 25.53
C TYR A 406 -32.66 -17.50 25.36
N GLN A 407 -31.92 -17.49 26.46
CA GLN A 407 -30.48 -17.26 26.43
C GLN A 407 -29.81 -18.57 26.01
N ALA A 408 -29.08 -18.54 24.90
CA ALA A 408 -28.30 -19.69 24.46
C ALA A 408 -26.85 -19.58 24.92
N THR A 409 -26.32 -20.66 25.47
CA THR A 409 -24.90 -20.85 25.72
C THR A 409 -24.41 -21.97 24.81
N ILE A 410 -23.42 -21.69 23.96
CA ILE A 410 -22.87 -22.65 23.02
C ILE A 410 -21.39 -22.82 23.31
N GLY A 411 -20.92 -24.07 23.33
CA GLY A 411 -19.52 -24.38 23.54
C GLY A 411 -19.17 -25.76 23.00
N PRO A 412 -17.89 -26.10 22.83
CA PRO A 412 -17.52 -27.48 22.57
C PRO A 412 -17.99 -28.37 23.74
N TYR A 413 -18.56 -29.53 23.44
CA TYR A 413 -18.86 -30.54 24.46
C TYR A 413 -17.61 -30.78 25.32
N ASP A 414 -17.79 -30.91 26.64
CA ASP A 414 -16.74 -31.06 27.68
C ASP A 414 -15.63 -29.98 27.70
N GLY A 415 -15.81 -28.88 26.96
CA GLY A 415 -14.84 -27.79 26.88
C GLY A 415 -13.63 -28.08 25.98
N LYS A 416 -13.52 -29.25 25.35
CA LYS A 416 -12.36 -29.58 24.50
C LYS A 416 -12.45 -28.93 23.13
N ARG A 417 -11.41 -28.18 22.76
CA ARG A 417 -11.25 -27.60 21.42
C ARG A 417 -11.35 -28.62 20.28
N SER A 418 -10.97 -29.89 20.49
CA SER A 418 -11.10 -30.97 19.51
C SER A 418 -12.54 -31.27 19.09
N ASN A 419 -13.52 -30.87 19.91
CA ASN A 419 -14.96 -31.07 19.64
C ASN A 419 -15.54 -29.91 18.82
N MET A 420 -14.82 -28.80 18.65
CA MET A 420 -15.28 -27.70 17.80
C MET A 420 -15.38 -28.16 16.34
N ARG A 421 -16.42 -27.71 15.66
CA ARG A 421 -16.63 -27.96 14.22
C ARG A 421 -16.83 -26.65 13.50
N ALA A 422 -16.12 -26.50 12.39
CA ALA A 422 -16.15 -25.33 11.53
C ALA A 422 -17.40 -25.35 10.66
N ALA A 423 -18.56 -25.04 11.25
CA ALA A 423 -19.84 -25.02 10.58
C ALA A 423 -20.81 -24.05 11.27
N ASP A 424 -21.75 -23.51 10.50
CA ASP A 424 -22.87 -22.73 11.02
C ASP A 424 -24.10 -23.62 11.17
N TYR A 425 -24.93 -23.33 12.18
CA TYR A 425 -26.09 -24.15 12.51
C TYR A 425 -27.34 -23.31 12.72
N GLU A 426 -28.50 -23.91 12.45
CA GLU A 426 -29.81 -23.37 12.82
C GLU A 426 -30.50 -24.33 13.77
N VAL A 427 -30.96 -23.82 14.91
CA VAL A 427 -31.91 -24.51 15.78
C VAL A 427 -33.31 -24.05 15.39
N ARG A 428 -34.05 -24.92 14.69
CA ARG A 428 -35.38 -24.62 14.15
C ARG A 428 -36.46 -25.21 15.06
N TRP A 429 -37.35 -24.37 15.56
CA TRP A 429 -38.37 -24.73 16.54
C TRP A 429 -39.71 -25.10 15.89
N PHE A 430 -40.46 -25.99 16.55
CA PHE A 430 -41.74 -26.52 16.10
C PHE A 430 -42.74 -26.57 17.27
N ASP A 431 -44.04 -26.49 16.97
CA ASP A 431 -45.11 -26.58 17.98
C ASP A 431 -45.31 -27.98 18.56
N SER A 432 -44.66 -28.99 17.97
CA SER A 432 -44.71 -30.38 18.39
C SER A 432 -43.31 -31.01 18.38
N ILE A 433 -43.17 -32.21 18.95
CA ILE A 433 -41.93 -32.99 18.89
C ILE A 433 -41.42 -33.07 17.44
N ALA A 434 -40.19 -32.63 17.22
CA ALA A 434 -39.59 -32.49 15.90
C ALA A 434 -38.34 -33.37 15.68
N ASP A 435 -37.72 -33.83 16.77
CA ASP A 435 -36.58 -34.72 16.70
C ASP A 435 -36.50 -35.71 17.87
N THR A 436 -35.69 -36.75 17.69
CA THR A 436 -35.42 -37.77 18.71
C THR A 436 -33.92 -37.99 18.85
N SER A 437 -33.44 -38.07 20.09
CA SER A 437 -32.05 -38.27 20.46
C SER A 437 -31.49 -39.53 19.79
N SER A 438 -30.33 -39.40 19.15
CA SER A 438 -29.63 -40.50 18.48
C SER A 438 -29.03 -41.51 19.46
N LEU A 439 -28.76 -41.08 20.70
CA LEU A 439 -28.33 -41.93 21.79
C LEU A 439 -29.41 -41.87 22.89
N GLY A 440 -30.43 -42.72 22.77
CA GLY A 440 -31.53 -42.83 23.73
C GLY A 440 -32.91 -42.75 23.10
N THR A 441 -33.90 -42.35 23.90
CA THR A 441 -35.32 -42.19 23.47
C THR A 441 -35.86 -40.80 23.79
N ALA A 442 -35.00 -39.88 24.24
CA ALA A 442 -35.39 -38.52 24.56
C ALA A 442 -35.80 -37.76 23.29
N THR A 443 -36.89 -36.98 23.36
CA THR A 443 -37.43 -36.21 22.24
C THR A 443 -37.18 -34.71 22.38
N ALA A 444 -37.20 -33.94 21.30
CA ALA A 444 -37.02 -32.48 21.35
C ALA A 444 -38.00 -31.76 20.41
N PRO A 445 -38.47 -30.54 20.75
CA PRO A 445 -39.36 -29.73 19.90
C PRO A 445 -38.61 -28.93 18.82
N PHE A 446 -37.33 -29.21 18.60
CA PHE A 446 -36.52 -28.52 17.60
C PHE A 446 -35.66 -29.49 16.80
N GLN A 447 -35.18 -29.01 15.66
CA GLN A 447 -34.18 -29.69 14.84
C GLN A 447 -32.95 -28.82 14.69
N ILE A 448 -31.77 -29.44 14.66
CA ILE A 448 -30.51 -28.74 14.37
C ILE A 448 -30.10 -29.03 12.94
N TRP A 449 -29.86 -27.98 12.16
CA TRP A 449 -29.46 -28.07 10.76
C TRP A 449 -28.07 -27.45 10.58
N ASN A 450 -27.20 -28.11 9.82
CA ASN A 450 -25.99 -27.45 9.33
C ASN A 450 -26.37 -26.61 8.11
N VAL A 451 -26.10 -25.31 8.20
CA VAL A 451 -26.44 -24.30 7.19
C VAL A 451 -25.22 -23.51 6.74
N THR A 452 -24.02 -24.09 6.91
CA THR A 452 -22.76 -23.43 6.56
C THR A 452 -22.83 -22.87 5.13
N PRO A 453 -22.64 -21.55 4.94
CA PRO A 453 -22.77 -20.92 3.64
C PRO A 453 -21.91 -21.60 2.57
N GLY A 454 -22.53 -22.04 1.47
CA GLY A 454 -21.87 -22.78 0.39
C GLY A 454 -22.03 -24.30 0.46
N LEU A 455 -22.61 -24.83 1.54
CA LEU A 455 -23.11 -26.21 1.60
C LEU A 455 -24.62 -26.24 1.38
N VAL A 456 -25.14 -27.35 0.83
CA VAL A 456 -26.57 -27.63 0.85
C VAL A 456 -26.97 -27.93 2.29
N PRO A 457 -27.94 -27.20 2.89
CA PRO A 457 -28.35 -27.44 4.26
C PRO A 457 -28.81 -28.87 4.52
N PHE A 458 -28.37 -29.45 5.63
CA PHE A 458 -28.77 -30.81 6.03
C PHE A 458 -28.98 -30.94 7.54
N LYS A 459 -29.93 -31.78 7.94
CA LYS A 459 -30.25 -32.03 9.34
C LYS A 459 -29.11 -32.77 10.05
N LYS A 460 -28.74 -32.30 11.23
CA LYS A 460 -27.79 -32.97 12.12
C LYS A 460 -28.53 -33.89 13.09
N LYS A 461 -27.86 -34.99 13.43
CA LYS A 461 -28.27 -35.84 14.55
C LYS A 461 -27.94 -35.14 15.86
N ILE A 462 -28.81 -35.28 16.85
CA ILE A 462 -28.65 -34.67 18.17
C ILE A 462 -28.66 -35.73 19.25
N VAL A 463 -28.08 -35.41 20.40
CA VAL A 463 -28.25 -36.17 21.64
C VAL A 463 -28.76 -35.21 22.70
N VAL A 464 -29.92 -35.54 23.27
CA VAL A 464 -30.53 -34.80 24.38
C VAL A 464 -29.99 -35.37 25.69
N LEU A 465 -29.34 -34.54 26.50
CA LEU A 465 -28.87 -34.91 27.83
C LEU A 465 -30.00 -34.70 28.85
N ASP A 466 -30.91 -35.66 28.90
CA ASP A 466 -32.06 -35.69 29.82
C ASP A 466 -31.60 -36.06 31.25
N TYR A 467 -31.17 -35.05 32.02
CA TYR A 467 -30.61 -35.22 33.36
C TYR A 467 -31.33 -34.42 34.44
N LYS A 468 -32.03 -33.33 34.11
CA LYS A 468 -32.75 -32.50 35.08
C LYS A 468 -34.12 -33.10 35.36
N VAL A 469 -34.92 -33.31 34.31
CA VAL A 469 -36.30 -33.80 34.42
C VAL A 469 -36.41 -35.06 33.56
N ARG A 470 -36.02 -36.19 34.14
CA ARG A 470 -35.93 -37.53 33.51
C ARG A 470 -37.25 -38.08 32.94
N ASN A 471 -37.79 -37.42 31.93
CA ASN A 471 -39.10 -37.65 31.34
C ASN A 471 -39.01 -38.08 29.86
N LYS A 472 -37.79 -38.25 29.33
CA LYS A 472 -37.51 -38.58 27.92
C LYS A 472 -37.95 -37.50 26.93
N THR A 473 -37.92 -36.25 27.34
CA THR A 473 -38.16 -35.07 26.51
C THR A 473 -37.14 -34.01 26.94
N TRP A 474 -36.67 -33.18 26.02
CA TRP A 474 -35.81 -32.06 26.34
C TRP A 474 -36.60 -31.03 27.15
N ASP A 475 -36.05 -30.63 28.30
CA ASP A 475 -36.58 -29.56 29.13
C ASP A 475 -35.65 -28.32 29.13
N LEU A 476 -36.21 -27.14 29.38
CA LEU A 476 -35.44 -25.89 29.46
C LEU A 476 -34.31 -26.02 30.50
N GLY A 477 -33.09 -25.62 30.10
CA GLY A 477 -31.88 -25.76 30.88
C GLY A 477 -31.19 -27.13 30.76
N GLU A 478 -31.70 -28.06 29.93
CA GLU A 478 -30.98 -29.27 29.56
C GLU A 478 -30.13 -29.05 28.31
N SER A 479 -29.01 -29.76 28.25
CA SER A 479 -28.05 -29.63 27.16
C SER A 479 -28.44 -30.50 25.98
N VAL A 480 -28.36 -29.95 24.78
CA VAL A 480 -28.36 -30.73 23.54
C VAL A 480 -26.99 -30.69 22.91
N VAL A 481 -26.51 -31.83 22.44
CA VAL A 481 -25.22 -31.93 21.78
C VAL A 481 -25.36 -32.44 20.36
N ILE A 482 -24.55 -31.91 19.46
CA ILE A 482 -24.55 -32.32 18.05
C ILE A 482 -23.75 -33.61 17.90
N PHE A 483 -24.37 -34.61 17.27
CA PHE A 483 -23.75 -35.89 16.98
C PHE A 483 -23.12 -35.89 15.58
N GLU A 484 -21.84 -36.25 15.52
CA GLU A 484 -21.08 -36.36 14.28
C GLU A 484 -21.05 -37.82 13.81
N GLU A 485 -21.50 -38.07 12.58
CA GLU A 485 -21.46 -39.41 12.01
C GLU A 485 -20.04 -39.78 11.57
N GLY A 486 -19.56 -40.96 12.00
CA GLY A 486 -18.23 -41.47 11.68
C GLY A 486 -17.98 -42.84 12.31
N ALA A 487 -16.79 -43.40 12.13
CA ALA A 487 -16.41 -44.71 12.66
C ALA A 487 -16.35 -44.77 14.20
N SER A 488 -16.40 -43.62 14.89
CA SER A 488 -16.41 -43.52 16.34
C SER A 488 -17.49 -42.53 16.79
N LEU A 489 -18.12 -42.79 17.94
CA LEU A 489 -19.11 -41.92 18.56
C LEU A 489 -18.44 -40.57 18.90
N THR A 490 -18.69 -39.56 18.08
CA THR A 490 -18.06 -38.24 18.23
C THR A 490 -19.15 -37.19 18.43
N ILE A 491 -19.00 -36.37 19.47
CA ILE A 491 -19.91 -35.28 19.80
C ILE A 491 -19.16 -33.97 19.58
N SER A 492 -19.84 -32.95 19.04
CA SER A 492 -19.21 -31.67 18.69
C SER A 492 -19.64 -30.53 19.62
N TRP A 493 -20.56 -29.68 19.17
CA TRP A 493 -21.05 -28.54 19.92
C TRP A 493 -22.12 -28.97 20.93
N GLN A 494 -22.04 -28.40 22.12
CA GLN A 494 -23.06 -28.42 23.16
C GLN A 494 -23.80 -27.08 23.13
N ILE A 495 -25.12 -27.15 23.18
CA ILE A 495 -26.03 -26.02 23.16
C ILE A 495 -26.93 -26.15 24.39
N ASP A 496 -26.92 -25.12 25.21
CA ASP A 496 -27.76 -24.98 26.40
C ASP A 496 -28.68 -23.78 26.19
N PHE A 497 -29.98 -23.96 26.42
CA PHE A 497 -30.91 -22.83 26.47
C PHE A 497 -31.39 -22.64 27.90
N ASP A 498 -31.22 -21.44 28.42
CA ASP A 498 -31.64 -21.03 29.76
C ASP A 498 -32.62 -19.85 29.69
N ILE A 499 -33.19 -19.55 30.86
CA ILE A 499 -34.08 -18.40 31.06
C ILE A 499 -33.32 -17.10 30.68
N PRO A 500 -33.94 -16.15 29.95
CA PRO A 500 -33.33 -14.86 29.64
C PRO A 500 -32.87 -14.12 30.91
N LEU A 501 -31.72 -13.44 30.84
CA LEU A 501 -31.20 -12.63 31.94
C LEU A 501 -32.12 -11.48 32.35
N ASN A 502 -32.88 -10.93 31.40
CA ASN A 502 -33.75 -9.78 31.59
C ASN A 502 -35.09 -9.98 30.86
N GLY A 503 -36.18 -9.52 31.49
CA GLY A 503 -37.53 -9.57 30.93
C GLY A 503 -38.27 -10.88 31.18
N ASP A 504 -39.50 -10.95 30.67
CA ASP A 504 -40.33 -12.14 30.77
C ASP A 504 -39.88 -13.22 29.79
N VAL A 505 -40.08 -14.49 30.16
CA VAL A 505 -39.73 -15.63 29.29
C VAL A 505 -40.76 -15.77 28.18
N SER A 506 -40.29 -15.70 26.94
CA SER A 506 -41.05 -16.03 25.74
C SER A 506 -40.55 -17.36 25.19
N HIS A 507 -41.39 -18.38 25.29
CA HIS A 507 -41.07 -19.71 24.78
C HIS A 507 -41.05 -19.68 23.24
N PRO A 508 -40.02 -20.24 22.58
CA PRO A 508 -39.97 -20.35 21.13
C PRO A 508 -41.15 -21.17 20.62
N VAL A 509 -41.73 -20.73 19.51
CA VAL A 509 -42.86 -21.40 18.84
C VAL A 509 -42.44 -21.96 17.49
N GLY A 510 -43.35 -22.68 16.83
CA GLY A 510 -43.13 -23.19 15.48
C GLY A 510 -42.75 -22.09 14.49
N GLY A 511 -41.59 -22.27 13.86
CA GLY A 511 -41.04 -21.30 12.90
C GLY A 511 -39.93 -20.41 13.46
N ASP A 512 -39.74 -20.36 14.79
CA ASP A 512 -38.62 -19.62 15.37
C ASP A 512 -37.28 -20.29 15.05
N ILE A 513 -36.24 -19.49 14.83
CA ILE A 513 -34.90 -19.99 14.50
C ILE A 513 -33.85 -19.26 15.33
N TYR A 514 -33.03 -20.03 16.05
CA TYR A 514 -31.78 -19.55 16.62
C TYR A 514 -30.61 -19.90 15.69
N TYR A 515 -29.92 -18.89 15.19
CA TYR A 515 -28.75 -19.06 14.33
C TYR A 515 -27.48 -19.14 15.17
N ILE A 516 -26.59 -20.08 14.85
CA ILE A 516 -25.30 -20.29 15.49
C ILE A 516 -24.23 -20.12 14.42
N ALA A 517 -23.39 -19.11 14.61
CA ALA A 517 -22.30 -18.79 13.70
C ALA A 517 -20.95 -19.22 14.30
N THR A 518 -20.03 -19.69 13.45
CA THR A 518 -18.65 -19.95 13.85
C THR A 518 -17.66 -19.12 13.06
N ASP A 519 -16.63 -18.63 13.74
CA ASP A 519 -15.43 -18.13 13.10
C ASP A 519 -14.57 -19.31 12.65
N ARG A 520 -13.99 -19.23 11.45
CA ARG A 520 -13.27 -20.32 10.79
C ARG A 520 -11.99 -19.80 10.16
N PRO A 521 -10.85 -20.47 10.42
CA PRO A 521 -9.58 -20.06 9.84
C PRO A 521 -9.56 -20.30 8.34
N PHE A 522 -8.74 -19.52 7.64
CA PHE A 522 -8.46 -19.77 6.23
C PHE A 522 -7.77 -21.13 6.03
N LYS A 523 -8.11 -21.78 4.92
CA LYS A 523 -7.64 -23.09 4.48
C LYS A 523 -7.27 -23.03 3.01
N ALA A 524 -6.49 -24.01 2.56
CA ALA A 524 -5.98 -24.06 1.17
C ALA A 524 -7.07 -24.14 0.08
N ASN A 525 -8.31 -24.46 0.43
CA ASN A 525 -9.44 -24.47 -0.49
C ASN A 525 -10.25 -23.16 -0.50
N ASP A 526 -9.88 -22.18 0.33
CA ASP A 526 -10.50 -20.87 0.32
C ASP A 526 -10.01 -20.05 -0.88
N ILE A 527 -10.97 -19.48 -1.63
CA ILE A 527 -10.71 -18.62 -2.77
C ILE A 527 -11.64 -17.42 -2.69
N TYR A 528 -11.08 -16.22 -2.76
CA TYR A 528 -11.82 -14.97 -2.80
C TYR A 528 -11.43 -14.16 -4.03
N GLN A 529 -12.32 -13.29 -4.49
CA GLN A 529 -12.05 -12.37 -5.59
C GLN A 529 -12.58 -10.98 -5.26
N PHE A 530 -11.87 -9.95 -5.73
CA PHE A 530 -12.36 -8.57 -5.76
C PHE A 530 -12.10 -7.98 -7.14
N GLN A 531 -12.89 -6.98 -7.52
CA GLN A 531 -12.79 -6.31 -8.82
C GLN A 531 -12.49 -4.84 -8.63
N THR A 532 -11.88 -4.22 -9.63
CA THR A 532 -11.54 -2.81 -9.62
C THR A 532 -12.20 -2.06 -10.76
N ILE A 533 -12.45 -0.78 -10.54
CA ILE A 533 -12.99 0.17 -11.52
C ILE A 533 -11.97 1.30 -11.63
N ALA A 534 -11.53 1.59 -12.85
CA ALA A 534 -10.52 2.62 -13.08
C ALA A 534 -11.06 4.03 -12.78
N SER A 535 -10.13 4.97 -12.66
CA SER A 535 -10.48 6.38 -12.66
C SER A 535 -11.05 6.81 -14.01
N THR A 536 -12.12 7.61 -14.01
CA THR A 536 -12.82 8.05 -15.23
C THR A 536 -13.22 9.52 -15.15
N ILE A 537 -13.63 10.10 -16.28
CA ILE A 537 -14.27 11.42 -16.33
C ILE A 537 -15.76 11.24 -16.59
N ASN A 538 -16.59 11.78 -15.70
CA ASN A 538 -18.01 11.92 -15.94
C ASN A 538 -18.28 13.18 -16.77
N VAL A 539 -18.77 12.98 -18.00
CA VAL A 539 -18.99 14.05 -18.99
C VAL A 539 -20.00 15.10 -18.51
N GLU A 540 -21.09 14.70 -17.86
CA GLU A 540 -22.12 15.61 -17.36
C GLU A 540 -21.58 16.48 -16.22
N SER A 541 -20.91 15.86 -15.24
CA SER A 541 -20.23 16.58 -14.16
C SER A 541 -19.12 17.49 -14.67
N ALA A 542 -18.35 17.06 -15.68
CA ALA A 542 -17.29 17.85 -16.29
C ALA A 542 -17.84 19.12 -16.98
N SER A 543 -18.93 18.99 -17.74
CA SER A 543 -19.59 20.11 -18.40
C SER A 543 -20.14 21.12 -17.39
N ASN A 544 -20.80 20.63 -16.33
CA ASN A 544 -21.31 21.49 -15.25
C ASN A 544 -20.19 22.20 -14.47
N ALA A 545 -19.00 21.61 -14.39
CA ALA A 545 -17.87 22.17 -13.67
C ALA A 545 -17.05 23.20 -14.45
N LEU A 546 -17.31 23.42 -15.76
CA LEU A 546 -16.59 24.41 -16.57
C LEU A 546 -16.68 25.84 -16.00
N ASP A 547 -17.78 26.17 -15.31
CA ASP A 547 -17.95 27.47 -14.69
C ASP A 547 -17.03 27.73 -13.50
N GLU A 548 -16.47 26.66 -12.92
CA GLU A 548 -15.56 26.72 -11.78
C GLU A 548 -14.09 26.96 -12.19
N ILE A 549 -13.79 26.92 -13.49
CA ILE A 549 -12.45 27.22 -14.02
C ILE A 549 -12.06 28.64 -13.60
N ARG A 550 -10.86 28.76 -13.03
CA ARG A 550 -10.34 30.01 -12.48
C ARG A 550 -8.84 30.13 -12.70
N VAL A 551 -8.35 31.35 -12.57
CA VAL A 551 -6.91 31.65 -12.60
C VAL A 551 -6.44 31.97 -11.19
N VAL A 552 -5.30 31.40 -10.78
CA VAL A 552 -4.72 31.57 -9.45
C VAL A 552 -3.22 31.93 -9.57
N PRO A 553 -2.76 33.02 -8.92
CA PRO A 553 -3.55 34.06 -8.25
C PRO A 553 -4.26 34.97 -9.26
N ASN A 554 -5.40 35.53 -8.86
CA ASN A 554 -6.11 36.56 -9.61
C ASN A 554 -6.71 37.58 -8.63
N PRO A 555 -6.20 38.83 -8.57
CA PRO A 555 -5.14 39.38 -9.42
C PRO A 555 -3.77 38.75 -9.14
N TYR A 556 -2.92 38.67 -10.17
CA TYR A 556 -1.49 38.45 -10.00
C TYR A 556 -0.84 39.76 -9.53
N VAL A 557 -0.14 39.77 -8.40
CA VAL A 557 0.43 40.98 -7.79
C VAL A 557 1.93 40.80 -7.60
N VAL A 558 2.73 41.31 -8.55
CA VAL A 558 4.20 41.32 -8.58
C VAL A 558 4.88 39.93 -8.60
N THR A 559 4.44 39.02 -7.74
CA THR A 559 5.04 37.72 -7.42
C THR A 559 3.96 36.70 -7.06
N ASN A 560 4.25 35.42 -7.28
CA ASN A 560 3.43 34.30 -6.82
C ASN A 560 4.31 33.32 -6.04
N ILE A 561 3.79 32.75 -4.94
CA ILE A 561 4.51 31.77 -4.11
C ILE A 561 4.89 30.50 -4.90
N LEU A 562 4.13 30.20 -5.96
CA LEU A 562 4.33 29.05 -6.85
C LEU A 562 5.37 29.29 -7.95
N GLU A 563 6.04 30.45 -7.96
CA GLU A 563 7.14 30.72 -8.88
C GLU A 563 8.35 29.89 -8.46
N PRO A 564 8.90 29.04 -9.35
CA PRO A 564 10.07 28.24 -9.01
C PRO A 564 11.27 29.16 -8.72
N LEU A 565 12.12 28.75 -7.78
CA LEU A 565 13.42 29.40 -7.59
C LEU A 565 14.30 29.15 -8.82
N ASP A 566 15.13 30.12 -9.19
CA ASP A 566 16.18 29.89 -10.18
C ASP A 566 17.20 28.91 -9.58
N ARG A 567 17.40 27.79 -10.27
CA ARG A 567 18.23 26.67 -9.81
C ARG A 567 19.73 26.94 -9.98
N GLN A 568 20.11 27.86 -10.87
CA GLN A 568 21.52 28.24 -11.09
C GLN A 568 21.92 29.41 -10.19
N ASN A 569 20.99 30.34 -9.95
CA ASN A 569 21.16 31.42 -8.99
C ASN A 569 20.05 31.35 -7.93
N PRO A 570 20.30 30.75 -6.75
CA PRO A 570 19.31 30.68 -5.67
C PRO A 570 18.82 32.06 -5.15
N ARG A 571 19.47 33.14 -5.59
CA ARG A 571 19.09 34.54 -5.32
C ARG A 571 18.19 35.16 -6.39
N ASP A 572 18.19 34.60 -7.60
CA ASP A 572 17.31 35.00 -8.69
C ASP A 572 16.00 34.21 -8.62
N ARG A 573 14.93 34.85 -9.06
CA ARG A 573 13.60 34.24 -9.12
C ARG A 573 13.41 33.61 -10.50
N GLY A 574 12.78 32.45 -10.54
CA GLY A 574 12.39 31.83 -11.79
C GLY A 574 11.28 32.61 -12.51
N PRO A 575 10.83 32.11 -13.67
CA PRO A 575 9.82 32.77 -14.48
C PRO A 575 8.51 32.95 -13.72
N ARG A 576 7.86 34.10 -13.93
CA ARG A 576 6.54 34.43 -13.35
C ARG A 576 5.49 33.41 -13.78
N ARG A 577 4.54 33.07 -12.91
CA ARG A 577 3.48 32.09 -13.22
C ARG A 577 2.12 32.43 -12.65
N VAL A 578 1.09 32.16 -13.43
CA VAL A 578 -0.30 31.97 -12.98
C VAL A 578 -0.76 30.58 -13.41
N TYR A 579 -1.73 30.02 -12.71
CA TYR A 579 -2.28 28.69 -12.97
C TYR A 579 -3.75 28.80 -13.33
N PHE A 580 -4.18 28.05 -14.34
CA PHE A 580 -5.56 27.76 -14.64
C PHE A 580 -5.94 26.47 -13.92
N ASP A 581 -6.93 26.53 -13.04
CA ASP A 581 -7.38 25.40 -12.22
C ASP A 581 -8.72 24.84 -12.72
N LYS A 582 -8.99 23.57 -12.36
CA LYS A 582 -10.22 22.83 -12.68
C LYS A 582 -10.49 22.70 -14.17
N LEU A 583 -9.42 22.62 -14.96
CA LEU A 583 -9.51 22.36 -16.38
C LEU A 583 -10.01 20.93 -16.64
N PRO A 584 -10.78 20.71 -17.73
CA PRO A 584 -10.95 19.39 -18.31
C PRO A 584 -9.61 18.80 -18.72
N ASN A 585 -9.55 17.47 -18.87
CA ASN A 585 -8.35 16.74 -19.28
C ASN A 585 -7.77 17.23 -20.62
N GLU A 586 -8.63 17.67 -21.54
CA GLU A 586 -8.24 18.24 -22.82
C GLU A 586 -8.98 19.56 -23.07
N CYS A 587 -8.22 20.65 -23.25
CA CYS A 587 -8.79 21.95 -23.64
C CYS A 587 -7.75 22.88 -24.28
N THR A 588 -8.23 23.90 -25.00
CA THR A 588 -7.41 25.00 -25.51
C THR A 588 -7.69 26.27 -24.72
N ILE A 589 -6.65 26.88 -24.16
CA ILE A 589 -6.73 28.15 -23.44
C ILE A 589 -6.19 29.25 -24.35
N ARG A 590 -7.04 30.21 -24.71
CA ARG A 590 -6.68 31.38 -25.52
C ARG A 590 -6.74 32.63 -24.67
N ILE A 591 -5.66 33.41 -24.67
CA ILE A 591 -5.54 34.61 -23.85
C ILE A 591 -5.52 35.83 -24.75
N TYR A 592 -6.34 36.82 -24.42
CA TYR A 592 -6.56 38.04 -25.18
C TYR A 592 -6.35 39.29 -24.33
N THR A 593 -6.00 40.39 -24.98
CA THR A 593 -6.13 41.74 -24.41
C THR A 593 -7.61 42.15 -24.32
N THR A 594 -7.93 43.22 -23.60
CA THR A 594 -9.29 43.78 -23.58
C THR A 594 -9.77 44.31 -24.93
N THR A 595 -8.85 44.57 -25.87
CA THR A 595 -9.16 44.96 -27.26
C THR A 595 -9.37 43.77 -28.19
N GLY A 596 -9.20 42.53 -27.71
CA GLY A 596 -9.40 41.30 -28.48
C GLY A 596 -8.16 40.80 -29.24
N GLU A 597 -6.97 41.33 -28.97
CA GLU A 597 -5.73 40.85 -29.59
C GLU A 597 -5.26 39.56 -28.89
N LEU A 598 -4.91 38.54 -29.68
CA LEU A 598 -4.44 37.26 -29.17
C LEU A 598 -3.00 37.39 -28.62
N VAL A 599 -2.84 37.08 -27.35
CA VAL A 599 -1.57 37.14 -26.61
C VAL A 599 -0.83 35.80 -26.67
N LYS A 600 -1.52 34.71 -26.31
CA LYS A 600 -0.96 33.36 -26.26
C LYS A 600 -2.06 32.30 -26.38
N VAL A 601 -1.69 31.14 -26.91
CA VAL A 601 -2.52 29.93 -26.95
C VAL A 601 -1.75 28.84 -26.20
N ILE A 602 -2.46 28.14 -25.32
CA ILE A 602 -1.93 27.04 -24.50
C ILE A 602 -2.80 25.83 -24.79
N SER A 603 -2.19 24.71 -25.18
CA SER A 603 -2.88 23.43 -25.36
C SER A 603 -2.69 22.63 -24.08
N HIS A 604 -3.78 22.28 -23.40
CA HIS A 604 -3.76 21.45 -22.21
C HIS A 604 -4.23 20.05 -22.57
N SER A 605 -3.39 19.06 -22.28
CA SER A 605 -3.66 17.64 -22.47
C SER A 605 -2.97 16.90 -21.33
N ALA A 606 -3.74 16.49 -20.33
CA ALA A 606 -3.24 15.90 -19.11
C ALA A 606 -4.03 14.64 -18.71
N THR A 607 -3.47 13.87 -17.78
CA THR A 607 -4.15 12.75 -17.14
C THR A 607 -5.28 13.26 -16.23
N PHE A 608 -6.24 12.38 -15.92
CA PHE A 608 -7.47 12.76 -15.21
C PHE A 608 -7.25 13.35 -13.80
N ASP A 609 -6.08 13.09 -13.20
CA ASP A 609 -5.65 13.60 -11.90
C ASP A 609 -5.01 14.99 -11.95
N ASN A 610 -4.84 15.59 -13.13
CA ASN A 610 -4.27 16.92 -13.30
C ASN A 610 -5.15 17.81 -14.19
N GLY A 611 -5.98 18.63 -13.55
CA GLY A 611 -6.77 19.69 -14.18
C GLY A 611 -6.13 21.07 -14.03
N GLN A 612 -4.80 21.16 -13.99
CA GLN A 612 -4.07 22.42 -13.81
C GLN A 612 -3.09 22.67 -14.96
N GLU A 613 -3.03 23.91 -15.43
CA GLU A 613 -2.05 24.36 -16.43
C GLU A 613 -1.47 25.72 -16.09
N PHE A 614 -0.17 25.93 -16.34
CA PHE A 614 0.48 27.21 -16.01
C PHE A 614 0.64 28.11 -17.23
N TRP A 615 0.59 29.42 -16.99
CA TRP A 615 1.02 30.45 -17.92
C TRP A 615 2.13 31.27 -17.31
N ASP A 616 3.23 31.39 -18.06
CA ASP A 616 4.46 32.10 -17.71
C ASP A 616 4.36 33.64 -17.87
N LEU A 617 3.16 34.18 -18.10
CA LEU A 617 2.90 35.60 -18.34
C LEU A 617 3.71 36.18 -19.51
N THR A 618 3.96 35.36 -20.54
CA THR A 618 4.59 35.79 -21.80
C THR A 618 3.62 35.76 -22.98
N THR A 619 3.94 36.51 -24.03
CA THR A 619 3.26 36.43 -25.33
C THR A 619 3.71 35.18 -26.10
N LYS A 620 3.08 34.92 -27.26
CA LYS A 620 3.53 33.90 -28.23
C LYS A 620 5.01 34.03 -28.65
N ASP A 621 5.56 35.25 -28.60
CA ASP A 621 6.94 35.56 -28.97
C ASP A 621 7.88 35.54 -27.74
N ASN A 622 7.43 34.98 -26.62
CA ASN A 622 8.13 34.89 -25.33
C ASN A 622 8.50 36.25 -24.69
N PHE A 623 7.80 37.33 -25.04
CA PHE A 623 7.96 38.62 -24.38
C PHE A 623 7.06 38.72 -23.13
N PRO A 624 7.55 39.24 -21.99
CA PRO A 624 6.71 39.47 -20.82
C PRO A 624 5.55 40.44 -21.13
N ILE A 625 4.34 40.09 -20.70
CA ILE A 625 3.15 40.93 -20.89
C ILE A 625 3.19 42.22 -20.05
N SER A 626 2.38 43.21 -20.40
CA SER A 626 2.20 44.44 -19.60
C SER A 626 1.24 44.23 -18.43
N TYR A 627 1.26 45.13 -17.43
CA TYR A 627 0.21 45.17 -16.40
C TYR A 627 -1.13 45.53 -17.04
N GLY A 628 -2.24 45.02 -16.51
CA GLY A 628 -3.57 45.23 -17.08
C GLY A 628 -4.50 44.05 -16.88
N VAL A 629 -5.67 44.12 -17.52
CA VAL A 629 -6.67 43.04 -17.53
C VAL A 629 -6.56 42.26 -18.83
N TYR A 630 -6.59 40.93 -18.72
CA TYR A 630 -6.61 39.99 -19.83
C TYR A 630 -7.89 39.16 -19.76
N ILE A 631 -8.37 38.74 -20.92
CA ILE A 631 -9.53 37.84 -21.06
C ILE A 631 -8.99 36.48 -21.46
N TYR A 632 -9.43 35.42 -20.80
CA TYR A 632 -9.12 34.07 -21.22
C TYR A 632 -10.39 33.37 -21.72
N HIS A 633 -10.23 32.54 -22.73
CA HIS A 633 -11.24 31.66 -23.30
C HIS A 633 -10.72 30.23 -23.21
N VAL A 634 -11.42 29.37 -22.49
CA VAL A 634 -11.17 27.93 -22.44
C VAL A 634 -12.20 27.24 -23.31
N ASP A 635 -11.70 26.46 -24.25
CA ASP A 635 -12.47 25.69 -25.22
C ASP A 635 -12.19 24.21 -24.98
N ALA A 636 -13.19 23.49 -24.46
CA ALA A 636 -13.11 22.09 -24.08
C ALA A 636 -13.88 21.19 -25.07
N GLY A 637 -14.07 21.64 -26.31
CA GLY A 637 -14.76 20.87 -27.35
C GLY A 637 -16.21 20.55 -26.96
N GLU A 638 -16.55 19.26 -26.93
CA GLU A 638 -17.92 18.80 -26.64
C GLU A 638 -18.41 19.13 -25.22
N LEU A 639 -17.49 19.38 -24.27
CA LEU A 639 -17.84 19.73 -22.90
C LEU A 639 -18.39 21.16 -22.77
N GLY A 640 -18.02 22.06 -23.70
CA GLY A 640 -18.42 23.46 -23.73
C GLY A 640 -17.24 24.45 -23.67
N GLU A 641 -17.56 25.71 -23.39
CA GLU A 641 -16.60 26.81 -23.37
C GLU A 641 -16.76 27.68 -22.12
N LYS A 642 -15.66 28.26 -21.64
CA LYS A 642 -15.64 29.21 -20.52
C LYS A 642 -14.86 30.47 -20.90
N ILE A 643 -15.42 31.63 -20.57
CA ILE A 643 -14.72 32.92 -20.66
C ILE A 643 -14.56 33.50 -19.27
N GLY A 644 -13.36 33.99 -18.97
CA GLY A 644 -13.07 34.69 -17.71
C GLY A 644 -12.06 35.81 -17.87
N ARG A 645 -11.69 36.42 -16.76
CA ARG A 645 -10.80 37.59 -16.72
C ARG A 645 -9.69 37.38 -15.70
N LEU A 646 -8.50 37.88 -16.00
CA LEU A 646 -7.33 37.91 -15.13
C LEU A 646 -6.82 39.35 -15.04
N ALA A 647 -6.50 39.82 -13.84
CA ALA A 647 -5.79 41.08 -13.65
C ALA A 647 -4.32 40.84 -13.27
N VAL A 648 -3.42 41.60 -13.89
CA VAL A 648 -1.97 41.58 -13.64
C VAL A 648 -1.54 42.95 -13.15
N ILE A 649 -1.03 42.99 -11.92
CA ILE A 649 -0.51 44.17 -11.24
C ILE A 649 1.00 43.99 -11.09
N LYS A 650 1.77 44.97 -11.55
CA LYS A 650 3.24 44.96 -11.52
C LYS A 650 3.81 45.92 -10.50
#